data_AF-A0A353P7T7-F1
#
_entry.id   AF-A0A353P7T7-F1
#
_cell.length_a   1.000
_cell.length_b   1.000
_cell.length_c   1.000
_cell.angle_alpha   90.00
_cell.angle_beta   90.00
_cell.angle_gamma   90.00
#
_symmetry.space_group_name_H-M   'P 1'
#
loop_
_entity.id
_entity.type
_entity.pdbx_description
1 polymer ?
#
loop_
_entity_poly.entity_id
_entity_poly.type
_entity_poly.pdbx_seq_one_letter_code
_entity_poly.pdbx_strand_id
1 'polypeptide(L)'
;MLKKINLIRNIGCFDSYSNSHLDEFKQLVLIYAENGRGKTTISSIFSSLAYNDAIVINGRKRLGSANDPHIVLTIDGESDNTIFQSGNWNIHNSHIFVYDDEFINQNVFSGLEINASHRQKLHEVILGRAGVSLARKVQILSQLIADSNNNIREISNQIPVHSRFGIELDVFCSLKEIDNIEQLITDKQVLYDAMLNADISKKNLFSQITFPSIDMSVLDGILLAELSDLDSSSVKFINEHFTLIGENAEKWVSDGMRRIIKNPNNQEEKCPFCTQNINRVDLLSKYKAYFGESYNKLIRQISGQINYFSSNFSGDILSSKQVEINNLKNLYEFWKNFIKLPAIEINWGSLSIAWQEAREGVLALLQTKRLSPLNPVALVDEIKTKIERYLTLLVDLTRSIKTLMDFNQQITILKQQADSGNLKNVANELNLLKATQSRYSDELKDLCDQYQREIERKKSLETQKDTARISLDAHRQAVFSKYHTAINNHLESFGASFRIGNLESSNAAGRPSTIYHIEINQHQVSLENKAAPCFKNALSAGDRNTLGLAFFFSSLENEPNLNNSIIVLDDPISSLDEGRTTTTIQKIRNLLSTTKQVIILCHFRKFLCDIWEHSYKNNTTALKIFRDTNNTSNIATWDVSSDAFTEYDKRHKILRDYVVADTQEKQIVAQSLRPVMEKYLRITFPEYCIPGTLLGNFYNQAENLSKSGKEIMDAVSMGELKAITDYANKFHHDTNPAWETEQISDSELLGFVKRVLNFVKHGTI
;
A
#
# COMPACT_ATOMS: atom_id res chain seq x y z
N MET A 1 27.84 15.88 -22.97
CA MET A 1 28.54 17.19 -22.86
C MET A 1 27.64 18.21 -23.52
N LEU A 2 27.61 19.45 -23.03
CA LEU A 2 27.04 20.53 -23.81
C LEU A 2 27.94 20.77 -25.02
N LYS A 3 27.39 20.70 -26.23
CA LYS A 3 28.13 20.87 -27.49
C LYS A 3 28.01 22.29 -28.02
N LYS A 4 26.81 22.88 -27.97
CA LYS A 4 26.58 24.23 -28.48
C LYS A 4 25.45 24.91 -27.72
N ILE A 5 25.58 26.23 -27.59
CA ILE A 5 24.47 27.14 -27.35
C ILE A 5 24.04 27.65 -28.73
N ASN A 6 22.89 27.18 -29.24
CA ASN A 6 22.42 27.51 -30.59
C ASN A 6 21.63 28.82 -30.63
N LEU A 7 20.82 29.07 -29.61
CA LEU A 7 19.99 30.26 -29.50
C LEU A 7 19.86 30.68 -28.04
N ILE A 8 19.97 31.99 -27.79
CA ILE A 8 19.52 32.64 -26.56
C ILE A 8 18.77 33.90 -26.96
N ARG A 9 17.46 33.96 -26.66
CA ARG A 9 16.60 35.08 -27.05
C ARG A 9 15.76 35.57 -25.88
N ASN A 10 15.58 36.89 -25.77
CA ASN A 10 14.74 37.59 -24.80
C ASN A 10 15.03 37.27 -23.32
N ILE A 11 16.29 37.10 -22.93
CA ILE A 11 16.66 36.78 -21.55
C ILE A 11 17.83 37.64 -21.06
N GLY A 12 17.64 38.31 -19.92
CA GLY A 12 18.64 39.19 -19.30
C GLY A 12 19.13 40.25 -20.28
N CYS A 13 20.43 40.25 -20.54
CA CYS A 13 21.10 41.17 -21.47
C CYS A 13 21.07 40.68 -22.94
N PHE A 14 20.60 39.47 -23.22
CA PHE A 14 20.52 38.89 -24.56
C PHE A 14 19.17 39.22 -25.21
N ASP A 15 19.21 39.99 -26.29
CA ASP A 15 18.05 40.21 -27.15
C ASP A 15 17.85 39.02 -28.09
N SER A 16 18.81 38.76 -28.99
CA SER A 16 18.86 37.54 -29.79
C SER A 16 20.28 37.19 -30.16
N TYR A 17 20.81 36.13 -29.54
CA TYR A 17 22.03 35.46 -29.95
C TYR A 17 21.69 34.18 -30.70
N SER A 18 22.28 33.96 -31.88
CA SER A 18 22.15 32.73 -32.67
C SER A 18 23.51 32.29 -33.21
N ASN A 19 23.81 31.00 -33.07
CA ASN A 19 25.16 30.47 -33.26
C ASN A 19 25.30 29.62 -34.53
N SER A 20 25.65 30.24 -35.66
CA SER A 20 26.01 29.51 -36.89
C SER A 20 27.52 29.29 -37.06
N HIS A 21 28.39 30.01 -36.34
CA HIS A 21 29.82 30.10 -36.67
C HIS A 21 30.80 29.76 -35.53
N LEU A 22 30.34 29.50 -34.30
CA LEU A 22 31.26 29.09 -33.23
C LEU A 22 31.52 27.58 -33.26
N ASP A 23 32.76 27.23 -32.93
CA ASP A 23 33.19 25.85 -32.70
C ASP A 23 32.39 25.17 -31.59
N GLU A 24 32.32 23.84 -31.65
CA GLU A 24 31.75 23.05 -30.57
C GLU A 24 32.51 23.23 -29.26
N PHE A 25 31.75 23.17 -28.17
CA PHE A 25 32.26 23.15 -26.82
C PHE A 25 33.00 21.82 -26.60
N LYS A 26 34.23 21.94 -26.12
CA LYS A 26 35.11 20.83 -25.77
C LYS A 26 35.01 20.53 -24.26
N GLN A 27 35.91 19.69 -23.74
CA GLN A 27 35.88 19.30 -22.33
C GLN A 27 36.06 20.48 -21.39
N LEU A 28 36.96 21.41 -21.72
CA LEU A 28 37.11 22.66 -20.99
C LEU A 28 36.52 23.81 -21.81
N VAL A 29 35.64 24.60 -21.22
CA VAL A 29 35.09 25.81 -21.84
C VAL A 29 35.41 27.01 -20.95
N LEU A 30 36.12 27.99 -21.49
CA LEU A 30 36.45 29.24 -20.81
C LEU A 30 35.60 30.35 -21.42
N ILE A 31 34.82 31.05 -20.60
CA ILE A 31 33.95 32.14 -21.03
C ILE A 31 34.35 33.42 -20.29
N TYR A 32 35.04 34.32 -20.99
CA TYR A 32 35.36 35.64 -20.48
C TYR A 32 34.17 36.59 -20.65
N ALA A 33 33.80 37.34 -19.61
CA ALA A 33 32.78 38.37 -19.71
C ALA A 33 32.95 39.46 -18.65
N GLU A 34 32.89 40.73 -19.06
CA GLU A 34 32.79 41.84 -18.11
C GLU A 34 31.50 41.74 -17.27
N ASN A 35 31.50 42.39 -16.11
CA ASN A 35 30.30 42.48 -15.28
C ASN A 35 29.16 43.19 -16.02
N GLY A 36 27.93 42.71 -15.84
CA GLY A 36 26.75 43.23 -16.53
C GLY A 36 26.60 42.77 -17.99
N ARG A 37 27.42 41.82 -18.47
CA ARG A 37 27.32 41.27 -19.84
C ARG A 37 26.50 39.99 -19.97
N GLY A 38 25.87 39.49 -18.90
CA GLY A 38 25.02 38.30 -18.95
C GLY A 38 25.71 36.98 -18.60
N LYS A 39 26.87 37.04 -17.95
CA LYS A 39 27.57 35.86 -17.40
C LYS A 39 26.68 35.03 -16.47
N THR A 40 26.10 35.69 -15.47
CA THR A 40 25.12 35.09 -14.54
C THR A 40 23.84 34.64 -15.23
N THR A 41 23.51 35.21 -16.40
CA THR A 41 22.39 34.72 -17.21
C THR A 41 22.72 33.34 -17.79
N ILE A 42 23.94 33.12 -18.28
CA ILE A 42 24.37 31.81 -18.79
C ILE A 42 24.41 30.75 -17.67
N SER A 43 24.99 31.05 -16.52
CA SER A 43 25.01 30.12 -15.38
C SER A 43 23.58 29.77 -14.90
N SER A 44 22.68 30.77 -14.85
CA SER A 44 21.26 30.55 -14.52
C SER A 44 20.51 29.71 -15.56
N ILE A 45 20.87 29.79 -16.85
CA ILE A 45 20.30 28.90 -17.87
C ILE A 45 20.67 27.45 -17.57
N PHE A 46 21.94 27.19 -17.24
CA PHE A 46 22.39 25.85 -16.89
C PHE A 46 21.79 25.35 -15.57
N SER A 47 21.64 26.23 -14.58
CA SER A 47 20.98 25.90 -13.30
C SER A 47 19.50 25.57 -13.51
N SER A 48 18.77 26.36 -14.30
CA SER A 48 17.38 26.08 -14.65
C SER A 48 17.22 24.72 -15.33
N LEU A 49 18.10 24.40 -16.28
CA LEU A 49 18.12 23.09 -16.93
C LEU A 49 18.48 21.95 -15.97
N ALA A 50 19.36 22.21 -15.00
CA ALA A 50 19.79 21.25 -13.99
C ALA A 50 18.68 20.87 -13.00
N TYR A 51 17.86 21.84 -12.61
CA TYR A 51 16.80 21.67 -11.60
C TYR A 51 15.39 21.59 -12.19
N ASN A 52 15.26 21.67 -13.52
CA ASN A 52 13.99 21.82 -14.24
C ASN A 52 13.14 22.99 -13.72
N ASP A 53 13.80 24.10 -13.37
CA ASP A 53 13.14 25.26 -12.75
C ASP A 53 12.97 26.39 -13.76
N ALA A 54 11.79 26.44 -14.38
CA ALA A 54 11.43 27.47 -15.34
C ALA A 54 11.33 28.88 -14.73
N ILE A 55 11.11 29.00 -13.41
CA ILE A 55 10.96 30.29 -12.73
C ILE A 55 12.24 31.11 -12.87
N VAL A 56 13.40 30.45 -12.81
CA VAL A 56 14.72 31.07 -12.99
C VAL A 56 14.85 31.78 -14.35
N ILE A 57 14.35 31.17 -15.42
CA ILE A 57 14.39 31.75 -16.78
C ILE A 57 13.33 32.82 -16.95
N ASN A 58 12.10 32.52 -16.55
CA ASN A 58 10.97 33.44 -16.68
C ASN A 58 11.20 34.73 -15.89
N GLY A 59 11.74 34.64 -14.67
CA GLY A 59 12.14 35.79 -13.85
C GLY A 59 13.28 36.62 -14.44
N ARG A 60 14.02 36.07 -15.42
CA ARG A 60 15.06 36.76 -16.18
C ARG A 60 14.60 37.20 -17.57
N LYS A 61 13.28 37.21 -17.87
CA LYS A 61 12.76 37.76 -19.13
C LYS A 61 13.34 39.16 -19.37
N ARG A 62 13.83 39.40 -20.59
CA ARG A 62 14.43 40.68 -20.97
C ARG A 62 13.43 41.81 -20.76
N LEU A 63 13.85 42.86 -20.05
CA LEU A 63 13.03 44.04 -19.79
C LEU A 63 12.63 44.72 -21.11
N GLY A 64 11.35 45.05 -21.24
CA GLY A 64 10.78 45.68 -22.44
C GLY A 64 10.56 44.75 -23.65
N SER A 65 10.88 43.46 -23.54
CA SER A 65 10.57 42.48 -24.61
C SER A 65 9.11 42.04 -24.55
N ALA A 66 8.40 42.12 -25.69
CA ALA A 66 7.07 41.53 -25.85
C ALA A 66 7.12 40.00 -25.92
N ASN A 67 8.24 39.45 -26.43
CA ASN A 67 8.43 38.02 -26.67
C ASN A 67 8.98 37.32 -25.42
N ASP A 68 8.61 36.05 -25.26
CA ASP A 68 9.07 35.22 -24.16
C ASP A 68 10.51 34.68 -24.38
N PRO A 69 11.19 34.27 -23.31
CA PRO A 69 12.50 33.64 -23.41
C PRO A 69 12.47 32.39 -24.30
N HIS A 70 13.48 32.26 -25.17
CA HIS A 70 13.67 31.09 -26.03
C HIS A 70 15.14 30.71 -26.06
N ILE A 71 15.44 29.49 -25.62
CA ILE A 71 16.80 28.97 -25.54
C ILE A 71 16.86 27.64 -26.30
N VAL A 72 17.90 27.43 -27.09
CA VAL A 72 18.17 26.17 -27.79
C VAL A 72 19.61 25.75 -27.53
N LEU A 73 19.79 24.57 -26.96
CA LEU A 73 21.08 23.98 -26.64
C LEU A 73 21.22 22.62 -27.34
N THR A 74 22.43 22.26 -27.73
CA THR A 74 22.76 20.90 -28.19
C THR A 74 23.58 20.19 -27.12
N ILE A 75 23.08 19.05 -26.65
CA ILE A 75 23.73 18.20 -25.65
C ILE A 75 24.01 16.84 -26.27
N ASP A 76 25.25 16.39 -26.12
CA ASP A 76 25.73 15.10 -26.63
C ASP A 76 25.00 13.92 -25.98
N GLY A 77 24.43 13.04 -26.81
CA GLY A 77 23.63 11.89 -26.40
C GLY A 77 22.11 12.09 -26.45
N GLU A 78 21.63 13.32 -26.67
CA GLU A 78 20.21 13.60 -26.91
C GLU A 78 19.90 13.55 -28.41
N SER A 79 18.75 12.97 -28.76
CA SER A 79 18.32 12.86 -30.17
C SER A 79 17.78 14.19 -30.73
N ASP A 80 17.18 15.01 -29.86
CA ASP A 80 16.65 16.33 -30.17
C ASP A 80 17.41 17.43 -29.41
N ASN A 81 17.30 18.68 -29.87
CA ASN A 81 17.83 19.82 -29.13
C ASN A 81 17.11 19.99 -27.79
N THR A 82 17.85 20.44 -26.76
CA THR A 82 17.28 20.86 -25.49
C THR A 82 16.77 22.30 -25.63
N ILE A 83 15.46 22.47 -25.53
CA ILE A 83 14.75 23.71 -25.85
C ILE A 83 13.99 24.19 -24.62
N PHE A 84 14.17 25.47 -24.29
CA PHE A 84 13.26 26.19 -23.41
C PHE A 84 12.36 27.08 -24.27
N GLN A 85 11.07 26.81 -24.26
CA GLN A 85 10.08 27.59 -25.00
C GLN A 85 8.72 27.51 -24.28
N SER A 86 7.92 28.56 -24.38
CA SER A 86 6.59 28.61 -23.75
C SER A 86 6.63 28.34 -22.23
N GLY A 87 7.69 28.83 -21.58
CA GLY A 87 7.87 28.74 -20.14
C GLY A 87 8.28 27.38 -19.60
N ASN A 88 8.68 26.41 -20.43
CA ASN A 88 9.11 25.07 -19.97
C ASN A 88 10.31 24.55 -20.77
N TRP A 89 11.10 23.67 -20.15
CA TRP A 89 12.09 22.84 -20.84
C TRP A 89 11.42 21.60 -21.45
N ASN A 90 11.84 21.20 -22.65
CA ASN A 90 11.42 19.92 -23.25
C ASN A 90 12.13 18.71 -22.63
N ILE A 91 13.35 18.90 -22.13
CA ILE A 91 14.22 17.88 -21.55
C ILE A 91 14.83 18.43 -20.26
N HIS A 92 14.96 17.57 -19.25
CA HIS A 92 15.66 17.87 -18.00
C HIS A 92 17.04 17.20 -18.00
N ASN A 93 18.10 17.92 -17.63
CA ASN A 93 19.43 17.33 -17.48
C ASN A 93 19.94 17.48 -16.06
N SER A 94 19.66 16.47 -15.23
CA SER A 94 20.10 16.48 -13.85
C SER A 94 21.62 16.39 -13.66
N HIS A 95 22.44 16.07 -14.67
CA HIS A 95 23.90 15.87 -14.51
C HIS A 95 24.72 17.17 -14.60
N ILE A 96 24.09 18.32 -14.41
CA ILE A 96 24.75 19.63 -14.42
C ILE A 96 24.88 20.14 -12.98
N PHE A 97 26.07 20.53 -12.57
CA PHE A 97 26.35 21.10 -11.25
C PHE A 97 26.84 22.54 -11.42
N VAL A 98 26.13 23.49 -10.84
CA VAL A 98 26.42 24.92 -10.99
C VAL A 98 26.89 25.48 -9.66
N TYR A 99 28.08 26.08 -9.64
CA TYR A 99 28.54 26.97 -8.59
C TYR A 99 28.32 28.42 -9.05
N ASP A 100 27.41 29.11 -8.38
CA ASP A 100 27.09 30.51 -8.57
C ASP A 100 26.65 31.14 -7.23
N ASP A 101 26.35 32.44 -7.24
CA ASP A 101 25.84 33.14 -6.06
C ASP A 101 24.54 32.51 -5.52
N GLU A 102 23.72 31.90 -6.39
CA GLU A 102 22.47 31.26 -5.98
C GLU A 102 22.73 29.95 -5.23
N PHE A 103 23.72 29.15 -5.64
CA PHE A 103 24.17 27.99 -4.86
C PHE A 103 24.58 28.40 -3.44
N ILE A 104 25.35 29.49 -3.30
CA ILE A 104 25.77 30.02 -2.00
C ILE A 104 24.56 30.49 -1.19
N ASN A 105 23.71 31.30 -1.83
CA ASN A 105 22.50 31.89 -1.24
C ASN A 105 21.53 30.82 -0.74
N GLN A 106 21.39 29.71 -1.46
CA GLN A 106 20.46 28.64 -1.11
C GLN A 106 21.04 27.69 -0.07
N ASN A 107 22.33 27.33 -0.17
CA ASN A 107 22.89 26.20 0.57
C ASN A 107 23.86 26.58 1.68
N VAL A 108 24.42 27.80 1.66
CA VAL A 108 25.50 28.19 2.57
C VAL A 108 25.10 29.38 3.43
N PHE A 109 24.93 30.57 2.84
CA PHE A 109 24.55 31.79 3.54
C PHE A 109 23.93 32.81 2.57
N SER A 110 23.13 33.73 3.10
CA SER A 110 22.58 34.87 2.34
C SER A 110 23.02 36.18 2.98
N GLY A 111 23.66 37.05 2.20
CA GLY A 111 24.28 38.27 2.71
C GLY A 111 25.39 37.94 3.72
N LEU A 112 25.08 38.06 5.01
CA LEU A 112 25.98 37.73 6.11
C LEU A 112 25.37 36.76 7.13
N GLU A 113 24.25 36.12 6.79
CA GLU A 113 23.46 35.32 7.75
C GLU A 113 23.24 33.89 7.26
N ILE A 114 23.26 32.95 8.20
CA ILE A 114 22.90 31.56 7.97
C ILE A 114 21.57 31.33 8.69
N ASN A 115 20.53 30.96 7.95
CA ASN A 115 19.20 30.72 8.51
C ASN A 115 18.88 29.21 8.53
N ALA A 116 17.69 28.87 9.07
CA ALA A 116 17.22 27.49 9.11
C ALA A 116 17.05 26.86 7.71
N SER A 117 16.66 27.63 6.69
CA SER A 117 16.51 27.10 5.34
C SER A 117 17.85 26.72 4.71
N HIS A 118 18.94 27.45 4.97
CA HIS A 118 20.28 27.06 4.51
C HIS A 118 20.70 25.74 5.16
N ARG A 119 20.45 25.56 6.47
CA ARG A 119 20.73 24.29 7.17
C ARG A 119 19.91 23.12 6.63
N GLN A 120 18.68 23.36 6.18
CA GLN A 120 17.84 22.34 5.55
C GLN A 120 18.33 21.97 4.15
N LYS A 121 18.63 22.97 3.31
CA LYS A 121 19.14 22.73 1.95
C LYS A 121 20.55 22.12 1.97
N LEU A 122 21.42 22.56 2.88
CA LEU A 122 22.73 21.94 3.09
C LEU A 122 22.61 20.47 3.50
N HIS A 123 21.59 20.11 4.29
CA HIS A 123 21.30 18.72 4.62
C HIS A 123 20.97 17.89 3.38
N GLU A 124 20.19 18.45 2.44
CA GLU A 124 19.90 17.80 1.15
C GLU A 124 21.16 17.67 0.28
N VAL A 125 22.01 18.71 0.23
CA VAL A 125 23.30 18.67 -0.48
C VAL A 125 24.20 17.57 0.09
N ILE A 126 24.34 17.48 1.42
CA ILE A 126 25.14 16.45 2.08
C ILE A 126 24.57 15.06 1.82
N LEU A 127 23.25 14.87 1.95
CA LEU A 127 22.61 13.59 1.65
C LEU A 127 22.80 13.15 0.19
N GLY A 128 22.95 14.11 -0.72
CA GLY A 128 23.00 13.88 -2.15
C GLY A 128 21.73 13.25 -2.71
N ARG A 129 21.75 12.91 -4.00
CA ARG A 129 20.57 12.36 -4.71
C ARG A 129 20.03 11.09 -4.09
N ALA A 130 20.93 10.18 -3.68
CA ALA A 130 20.54 8.91 -3.07
C ALA A 130 19.77 9.12 -1.76
N GLY A 131 20.27 9.99 -0.87
CA GLY A 131 19.61 10.29 0.39
C GLY A 131 18.30 11.06 0.21
N VAL A 132 18.25 12.04 -0.70
CA VAL A 132 17.01 12.76 -1.04
C VAL A 132 15.96 11.80 -1.64
N SER A 133 16.36 10.88 -2.51
CA SER A 133 15.45 9.86 -3.07
C SER A 133 14.90 8.93 -1.99
N LEU A 134 15.73 8.49 -1.05
CA LEU A 134 15.28 7.68 0.10
C LEU A 134 14.32 8.47 1.01
N ALA A 135 14.61 9.74 1.30
CA ALA A 135 13.71 10.60 2.07
C ALA A 135 12.35 10.80 1.38
N ARG A 136 12.35 11.08 0.06
CA ARG A 136 11.13 11.16 -0.75
C ARG A 136 10.36 9.84 -0.75
N LYS A 137 11.05 8.69 -0.86
CA LYS A 137 10.42 7.36 -0.77
C LYS A 137 9.71 7.16 0.57
N VAL A 138 10.33 7.53 1.68
CA VAL A 138 9.70 7.46 3.02
C VAL A 138 8.46 8.36 3.11
N GLN A 139 8.50 9.56 2.54
CA GLN A 139 7.36 10.48 2.50
C GLN A 139 6.20 9.90 1.67
N ILE A 140 6.48 9.42 0.45
CA ILE A 140 5.47 8.78 -0.43
C ILE A 140 4.82 7.59 0.26
N LEU A 141 5.63 6.69 0.84
CA LEU A 141 5.11 5.52 1.55
C LEU A 141 4.25 5.93 2.76
N SER A 142 4.61 7.01 3.46
CA SER A 142 3.79 7.52 4.57
C SER A 142 2.42 8.02 4.09
N GLN A 143 2.37 8.69 2.93
CA GLN A 143 1.10 9.10 2.32
C GLN A 143 0.27 7.88 1.89
N LEU A 144 0.86 6.91 1.20
CA LEU A 144 0.16 5.69 0.77
C LEU A 144 -0.41 4.88 1.94
N ILE A 145 0.28 4.85 3.09
CA ILE A 145 -0.23 4.23 4.32
C ILE A 145 -1.42 5.02 4.89
N ALA A 146 -1.37 6.36 4.86
CA ALA A 146 -2.50 7.19 5.26
C ALA A 146 -3.74 6.94 4.38
N ASP A 147 -3.53 6.86 3.06
CA ASP A 147 -4.59 6.55 2.09
C ASP A 147 -5.17 5.14 2.34
N SER A 148 -4.32 4.14 2.57
CA SER A 148 -4.76 2.77 2.89
C SER A 148 -5.58 2.71 4.20
N ASN A 149 -5.21 3.50 5.22
CA ASN A 149 -6.00 3.59 6.45
C ASN A 149 -7.39 4.21 6.22
N ASN A 150 -7.50 5.17 5.30
CA ASN A 150 -8.80 5.74 4.92
C ASN A 150 -9.65 4.71 4.18
N ASN A 151 -9.07 4.01 3.19
CA ASN A 151 -9.75 2.94 2.45
C ASN A 151 -10.26 1.83 3.39
N ILE A 152 -9.42 1.37 4.33
CA ILE A 152 -9.81 0.37 5.34
C ILE A 152 -11.03 0.85 6.15
N ARG A 153 -11.07 2.14 6.55
CA ARG A 153 -12.22 2.71 7.26
C ARG A 153 -13.47 2.78 6.39
N GLU A 154 -13.33 3.19 5.13
CA GLU A 154 -14.45 3.28 4.19
C GLU A 154 -15.06 1.90 3.89
N ILE A 155 -14.24 0.88 3.64
CA ILE A 155 -14.71 -0.50 3.42
C ILE A 155 -15.32 -1.07 4.71
N SER A 156 -14.68 -0.84 5.87
CA SER A 156 -15.20 -1.25 7.19
C SER A 156 -16.60 -0.70 7.47
N ASN A 157 -16.85 0.57 7.14
CA ASN A 157 -18.16 1.20 7.32
C ASN A 157 -19.25 0.62 6.41
N GLN A 158 -18.87 0.01 5.28
CA GLN A 158 -19.80 -0.66 4.37
C GLN A 158 -20.18 -2.08 4.82
N ILE A 159 -19.43 -2.68 5.76
CA ILE A 159 -19.72 -4.02 6.31
C ILE A 159 -20.54 -3.86 7.60
N PRO A 160 -21.87 -4.10 7.57
CA PRO A 160 -22.72 -3.77 8.71
C PRO A 160 -22.44 -4.65 9.93
N VAL A 161 -22.49 -4.06 11.13
CA VAL A 161 -22.24 -4.75 12.41
C VAL A 161 -23.17 -5.95 12.62
N HIS A 162 -24.45 -5.80 12.26
CA HIS A 162 -25.47 -6.83 12.46
C HIS A 162 -25.22 -8.09 11.61
N SER A 163 -24.65 -7.92 10.41
CA SER A 163 -24.31 -9.01 9.48
C SER A 163 -23.14 -9.87 9.98
N ARG A 164 -22.38 -9.38 10.97
CA ARG A 164 -21.25 -10.09 11.58
C ARG A 164 -21.65 -10.98 12.77
N PHE A 165 -22.90 -10.92 13.23
CA PHE A 165 -23.41 -11.71 14.36
C PHE A 165 -22.50 -11.68 15.62
N GLY A 166 -21.90 -10.52 15.91
CA GLY A 166 -21.01 -10.33 17.06
C GLY A 166 -19.55 -10.74 16.83
N ILE A 167 -19.16 -11.11 15.61
CA ILE A 167 -17.76 -11.39 15.25
C ILE A 167 -17.04 -10.08 14.90
N GLU A 168 -15.82 -9.94 15.41
CA GLU A 168 -14.93 -8.83 15.07
C GLU A 168 -14.62 -8.78 13.57
N LEU A 169 -14.52 -7.58 13.01
CA LEU A 169 -14.47 -7.39 11.55
C LEU A 169 -13.34 -8.19 10.88
N ASP A 170 -12.15 -8.18 11.48
CA ASP A 170 -10.97 -8.86 10.93
C ASP A 170 -11.13 -10.39 10.93
N VAL A 171 -11.75 -10.93 11.98
CA VAL A 171 -12.08 -12.35 12.10
C VAL A 171 -13.19 -12.72 11.13
N PHE A 172 -14.24 -11.91 11.06
CA PHE A 172 -15.33 -12.08 10.10
C PHE A 172 -14.79 -12.08 8.67
N CYS A 173 -13.95 -11.11 8.34
CA CYS A 173 -13.33 -10.99 7.03
C CYS A 173 -12.31 -12.10 6.72
N SER A 174 -12.01 -13.02 7.64
CA SER A 174 -11.09 -14.15 7.44
C SER A 174 -11.74 -15.53 7.58
N LEU A 175 -13.06 -15.61 7.82
CA LEU A 175 -13.77 -16.89 7.87
C LEU A 175 -13.63 -17.64 6.53
N LYS A 176 -13.65 -18.97 6.58
CA LYS A 176 -13.58 -19.82 5.38
C LYS A 176 -14.95 -20.32 4.99
N GLU A 177 -15.13 -20.57 3.70
CA GLU A 177 -16.37 -21.13 3.16
C GLU A 177 -16.57 -22.55 3.72
N ILE A 178 -17.82 -22.89 4.04
CA ILE A 178 -18.20 -24.18 4.62
C ILE A 178 -19.30 -24.77 3.74
N ASP A 179 -19.09 -26.00 3.29
CA ASP A 179 -20.10 -26.75 2.54
C ASP A 179 -21.32 -27.07 3.42
N ASN A 180 -22.51 -27.09 2.83
CA ASN A 180 -23.78 -27.40 3.51
C ASN A 180 -24.10 -26.48 4.71
N ILE A 181 -23.64 -25.23 4.67
CA ILE A 181 -23.81 -24.26 5.77
C ILE A 181 -25.28 -24.05 6.17
N GLU A 182 -26.21 -24.09 5.22
CA GLU A 182 -27.65 -23.94 5.49
C GLU A 182 -28.20 -25.07 6.36
N GLN A 183 -27.77 -26.32 6.10
CA GLN A 183 -28.18 -27.46 6.90
C GLN A 183 -27.58 -27.37 8.30
N LEU A 184 -26.29 -26.99 8.41
CA LEU A 184 -25.63 -26.80 9.70
C LEU A 184 -26.30 -25.72 10.54
N ILE A 185 -26.69 -24.59 9.93
CA ILE A 185 -27.44 -23.53 10.61
C ILE A 185 -28.80 -24.07 11.09
N THR A 186 -29.51 -24.80 10.23
CA THR A 186 -30.82 -25.37 10.56
C THR A 186 -30.74 -26.33 11.74
N ASP A 187 -29.81 -27.30 11.71
CA ASP A 187 -29.62 -28.29 12.77
C ASP A 187 -29.21 -27.62 14.10
N LYS A 188 -28.33 -26.60 14.01
CA LYS A 188 -27.87 -25.87 15.19
C LYS A 188 -28.94 -24.96 15.77
N GLN A 189 -29.80 -24.36 14.92
CA GLN A 189 -30.96 -23.58 15.33
C GLN A 189 -31.97 -24.46 16.07
N VAL A 190 -32.26 -25.66 15.55
CA VAL A 190 -33.12 -26.65 16.23
C VAL A 190 -32.60 -26.98 17.63
N LEU A 191 -31.29 -27.24 17.76
CA LEU A 191 -30.69 -27.50 19.07
C LEU A 191 -30.80 -26.29 20.01
N TYR A 192 -30.53 -25.09 19.50
CA TYR A 192 -30.67 -23.85 20.27
C TYR A 192 -32.11 -23.65 20.80
N ASP A 193 -33.10 -23.82 19.93
CA ASP A 193 -34.52 -23.67 20.28
C ASP A 193 -34.96 -24.78 21.25
N ALA A 194 -34.44 -26.00 21.11
CA ALA A 194 -34.66 -27.08 22.06
C ALA A 194 -34.07 -26.76 23.45
N MET A 195 -32.88 -26.15 23.52
CA MET A 195 -32.28 -25.73 24.79
C MET A 195 -33.03 -24.60 25.49
N LEU A 196 -33.67 -23.70 24.74
CA LEU A 196 -34.53 -22.66 25.31
C LEU A 196 -35.86 -23.20 25.84
N ASN A 197 -36.32 -24.32 25.27
CA ASN A 197 -37.61 -24.88 25.61
C ASN A 197 -37.53 -25.81 26.83
N ALA A 198 -37.95 -25.30 27.99
CA ALA A 198 -37.92 -26.01 29.28
C ALA A 198 -38.74 -27.33 29.33
N ASP A 199 -39.61 -27.57 28.35
CA ASP A 199 -40.40 -28.79 28.28
C ASP A 199 -39.67 -29.95 27.59
N ILE A 200 -38.59 -29.69 26.82
CA ILE A 200 -37.89 -30.73 26.03
C ILE A 200 -37.49 -31.93 26.88
N SER A 201 -36.90 -31.70 28.05
CA SER A 201 -36.47 -32.76 28.98
C SER A 201 -37.64 -33.55 29.57
N LYS A 202 -38.79 -32.88 29.79
CA LYS A 202 -39.99 -33.45 30.43
C LYS A 202 -40.94 -34.14 29.46
N LYS A 203 -40.92 -33.79 28.18
CA LYS A 203 -41.86 -34.34 27.20
C LYS A 203 -41.58 -35.82 26.94
N ASN A 204 -42.66 -36.59 26.88
CA ASN A 204 -42.60 -38.05 26.73
C ASN A 204 -42.19 -38.46 25.31
N LEU A 205 -41.65 -39.66 25.22
CA LEU A 205 -41.43 -40.37 23.96
C LEU A 205 -42.76 -40.92 23.41
N PHE A 206 -42.80 -41.24 22.13
CA PHE A 206 -43.94 -41.98 21.57
C PHE A 206 -44.00 -43.37 22.18
N SER A 207 -45.19 -43.79 22.62
CA SER A 207 -45.42 -45.10 23.22
C SER A 207 -46.48 -45.88 22.44
N GLN A 208 -46.41 -47.21 22.55
CA GLN A 208 -47.44 -48.08 21.99
C GLN A 208 -48.79 -47.86 22.69
N ILE A 209 -49.87 -47.90 21.92
CA ILE A 209 -51.25 -47.93 22.42
C ILE A 209 -51.80 -49.32 22.17
N THR A 210 -52.24 -49.99 23.24
CA THR A 210 -52.83 -51.33 23.15
C THR A 210 -54.34 -51.25 22.98
N PHE A 211 -54.90 -52.12 22.15
CA PHE A 211 -56.33 -52.23 21.90
C PHE A 211 -56.78 -53.69 22.10
N PRO A 212 -58.02 -53.93 22.54
CA PRO A 212 -58.56 -55.27 22.69
C PRO A 212 -58.68 -55.95 21.32
N SER A 213 -58.44 -57.25 21.29
CA SER A 213 -58.48 -58.05 20.08
C SER A 213 -59.85 -58.72 19.89
N ILE A 214 -60.22 -58.95 18.63
CA ILE A 214 -61.36 -59.78 18.26
C ILE A 214 -60.80 -61.00 17.54
N ASP A 215 -60.87 -62.17 18.17
CA ASP A 215 -60.52 -63.44 17.53
C ASP A 215 -61.77 -64.01 16.85
N MET A 216 -61.84 -63.86 15.53
CA MET A 216 -62.96 -64.36 14.74
C MET A 216 -63.08 -65.87 14.79
N SER A 217 -61.97 -66.62 14.93
CA SER A 217 -62.01 -68.09 14.99
C SER A 217 -62.62 -68.59 16.30
N VAL A 218 -62.29 -67.92 17.41
CA VAL A 218 -62.88 -68.22 18.73
C VAL A 218 -64.36 -67.83 18.76
N LEU A 219 -64.70 -66.68 18.19
CA LEU A 219 -66.08 -66.22 18.13
C LEU A 219 -66.95 -67.16 17.28
N ASP A 220 -66.49 -67.50 16.08
CA ASP A 220 -67.21 -68.37 15.15
C ASP A 220 -67.35 -69.78 15.74
N GLY A 221 -66.29 -70.32 16.36
CA GLY A 221 -66.34 -71.61 17.05
C GLY A 221 -67.36 -71.66 18.19
N ILE A 222 -67.57 -70.57 18.94
CA ILE A 222 -68.59 -70.51 20.01
C ILE A 222 -70.00 -70.35 19.43
N LEU A 223 -70.15 -69.56 18.37
CA LEU A 223 -71.46 -69.33 17.74
C LEU A 223 -71.99 -70.57 16.99
N LEU A 224 -71.10 -71.34 16.36
CA LEU A 224 -71.42 -72.59 15.65
C LEU A 224 -71.41 -73.83 16.53
N ALA A 225 -70.98 -73.73 17.79
CA ALA A 225 -70.93 -74.89 18.70
C ALA A 225 -72.32 -75.55 18.83
N GLU A 226 -72.35 -76.85 18.55
CA GLU A 226 -73.44 -77.80 18.80
C GLU A 226 -72.95 -78.90 19.75
N LEU A 227 -73.87 -79.65 20.35
CA LEU A 227 -73.52 -80.83 21.16
C LEU A 227 -73.45 -82.08 20.28
N SER A 228 -72.24 -82.57 20.02
CA SER A 228 -71.99 -83.83 19.28
C SER A 228 -72.41 -85.09 20.04
N ASP A 229 -72.49 -85.01 21.37
CA ASP A 229 -72.61 -86.18 22.26
C ASP A 229 -74.07 -86.51 22.64
N LEU A 230 -75.04 -85.79 22.08
CA LEU A 230 -76.47 -86.04 22.33
C LEU A 230 -77.07 -86.86 21.18
N ASP A 231 -77.81 -87.92 21.54
CA ASP A 231 -78.55 -88.72 20.57
C ASP A 231 -79.53 -87.84 19.77
N SER A 232 -79.37 -87.84 18.44
CA SER A 232 -80.15 -87.03 17.48
C SER A 232 -81.67 -87.19 17.66
N SER A 233 -82.13 -88.36 18.08
CA SER A 233 -83.55 -88.62 18.33
C SER A 233 -84.08 -87.88 19.57
N SER A 234 -83.24 -87.76 20.61
CA SER A 234 -83.57 -87.07 21.87
C SER A 234 -83.54 -85.55 21.71
N VAL A 235 -82.61 -85.02 20.90
CA VAL A 235 -82.55 -83.58 20.56
C VAL A 235 -83.76 -83.16 19.75
N LYS A 236 -84.16 -83.94 18.73
CA LYS A 236 -85.33 -83.64 17.90
C LYS A 236 -86.62 -83.61 18.73
N PHE A 237 -86.80 -84.59 19.62
CA PHE A 237 -87.94 -84.64 20.52
C PHE A 237 -88.01 -83.43 21.47
N ILE A 238 -86.87 -83.03 22.05
CA ILE A 238 -86.80 -81.86 22.93
C ILE A 238 -87.10 -80.57 22.15
N ASN A 239 -86.57 -80.42 20.94
CA ASN A 239 -86.83 -79.26 20.09
C ASN A 239 -88.31 -79.18 19.68
N GLU A 240 -88.94 -80.30 19.31
CA GLU A 240 -90.38 -80.38 19.07
C GLU A 240 -91.16 -79.96 20.33
N HIS A 241 -90.74 -80.41 21.51
CA HIS A 241 -91.37 -79.99 22.77
C HIS A 241 -91.17 -78.49 23.07
N PHE A 242 -90.02 -77.91 22.73
CA PHE A 242 -89.80 -76.46 22.87
C PHE A 242 -90.77 -75.63 22.02
N THR A 243 -91.19 -76.12 20.84
CA THR A 243 -92.20 -75.42 20.03
C THR A 243 -93.55 -75.29 20.72
N LEU A 244 -93.90 -76.22 21.62
CA LEU A 244 -95.14 -76.17 22.40
C LEU A 244 -95.08 -75.13 23.52
N ILE A 245 -93.88 -74.80 24.01
CA ILE A 245 -93.66 -73.81 25.08
C ILE A 245 -93.60 -72.39 24.51
N GLY A 246 -93.01 -72.22 23.32
CA GLY A 246 -92.88 -70.93 22.65
C GLY A 246 -91.52 -70.25 22.88
N GLU A 247 -91.48 -68.93 22.82
CA GLU A 247 -90.23 -68.17 22.93
C GLU A 247 -89.50 -68.41 24.26
N ASN A 248 -88.17 -68.49 24.22
CA ASN A 248 -87.30 -68.76 25.37
C ASN A 248 -87.53 -70.12 26.07
N ALA A 249 -88.16 -71.08 25.39
CA ALA A 249 -88.43 -72.42 25.92
C ALA A 249 -87.19 -73.10 26.50
N GLU A 250 -86.08 -73.12 25.77
CA GLU A 250 -84.84 -73.79 26.20
C GLU A 250 -84.30 -73.21 27.51
N LYS A 251 -84.28 -71.87 27.62
CA LYS A 251 -83.86 -71.17 28.84
C LYS A 251 -84.82 -71.46 30.00
N TRP A 252 -86.13 -71.38 29.75
CA TRP A 252 -87.15 -71.63 30.77
C TRP A 252 -87.07 -73.07 31.31
N VAL A 253 -86.92 -74.06 30.42
CA VAL A 253 -86.76 -75.47 30.82
C VAL A 253 -85.44 -75.68 31.54
N SER A 254 -84.32 -75.15 31.04
CA SER A 254 -83.02 -75.21 31.73
C SER A 254 -83.11 -74.67 33.16
N ASP A 255 -83.73 -73.50 33.34
CA ASP A 255 -83.94 -72.88 34.65
C ASP A 255 -84.91 -73.70 35.52
N GLY A 256 -85.96 -74.27 34.92
CA GLY A 256 -86.91 -75.17 35.57
C GLY A 256 -86.24 -76.46 36.07
N MET A 257 -85.39 -77.09 35.26
CA MET A 257 -84.64 -78.28 35.61
C MET A 257 -83.72 -78.06 36.81
N ARG A 258 -83.13 -76.86 36.92
CA ARG A 258 -82.30 -76.47 38.07
C ARG A 258 -83.12 -76.25 39.36
N ARG A 259 -84.43 -76.02 39.24
CA ARG A 259 -85.34 -75.80 40.38
C ARG A 259 -85.98 -77.09 40.90
N ILE A 260 -85.73 -78.24 40.25
CA ILE A 260 -86.13 -79.55 40.78
C ILE A 260 -85.20 -79.89 41.95
N ILE A 261 -85.67 -79.65 43.17
CA ILE A 261 -84.92 -79.92 44.39
C ILE A 261 -84.89 -81.43 44.63
N LYS A 262 -83.69 -82.03 44.61
CA LYS A 262 -83.49 -83.41 45.07
C LYS A 262 -83.60 -83.43 46.60
N ASN A 263 -84.64 -84.05 47.14
CA ASN A 263 -84.76 -84.25 48.59
C ASN A 263 -83.99 -85.55 48.96
N PRO A 264 -82.94 -85.48 49.79
CA PRO A 264 -82.12 -86.66 50.11
C PRO A 264 -82.90 -87.81 50.77
N ASN A 265 -84.03 -87.50 51.41
CA ASN A 265 -84.79 -88.43 52.24
C ASN A 265 -86.07 -88.98 51.57
N ASN A 266 -86.37 -88.60 50.32
CA ASN A 266 -87.53 -89.08 49.58
C ASN A 266 -87.10 -89.54 48.20
N GLN A 267 -87.40 -90.79 47.83
CA GLN A 267 -87.04 -91.32 46.51
C GLN A 267 -87.83 -90.67 45.36
N GLU A 268 -88.85 -89.85 45.65
CA GLU A 268 -89.72 -89.21 44.65
C GLU A 268 -89.34 -87.74 44.39
N GLU A 269 -88.84 -87.44 43.18
CA GLU A 269 -88.76 -86.07 42.65
C GLU A 269 -90.20 -85.59 42.37
N LYS A 270 -90.53 -84.39 42.84
CA LYS A 270 -91.85 -83.76 42.63
C LYS A 270 -91.72 -82.54 41.72
N CYS A 271 -92.71 -82.35 40.85
CA CYS A 271 -92.81 -81.16 40.01
C CYS A 271 -92.97 -79.91 40.92
N PRO A 272 -92.12 -78.88 40.78
CA PRO A 272 -92.21 -77.68 41.61
C PRO A 272 -93.47 -76.83 41.33
N PHE A 273 -94.22 -77.12 40.26
CA PHE A 273 -95.44 -76.39 39.91
C PHE A 273 -96.71 -77.09 40.41
N CYS A 274 -96.89 -78.36 40.07
CA CYS A 274 -98.13 -79.09 40.37
C CYS A 274 -97.97 -80.15 41.48
N THR A 275 -96.77 -80.32 42.04
CA THR A 275 -96.42 -81.30 43.09
C THR A 275 -96.58 -82.77 42.72
N GLN A 276 -96.91 -83.08 41.46
CA GLN A 276 -96.98 -84.46 40.96
C GLN A 276 -95.61 -85.15 41.01
N ASN A 277 -95.60 -86.46 41.24
CA ASN A 277 -94.38 -87.28 41.14
C ASN A 277 -93.91 -87.32 39.69
N ILE A 278 -92.65 -86.97 39.45
CA ILE A 278 -92.07 -86.83 38.12
C ILE A 278 -90.98 -87.87 37.79
N ASN A 279 -90.74 -88.84 38.68
CA ASN A 279 -89.69 -89.84 38.49
C ASN A 279 -89.83 -90.72 37.24
N ARG A 280 -91.07 -90.92 36.77
CA ARG A 280 -91.38 -91.79 35.62
C ARG A 280 -91.63 -91.01 34.33
N VAL A 281 -91.31 -89.72 34.30
CA VAL A 281 -91.50 -88.86 33.12
C VAL A 281 -90.26 -88.95 32.23
N ASP A 282 -90.38 -89.65 31.11
CA ASP A 282 -89.29 -89.84 30.13
C ASP A 282 -88.74 -88.52 29.55
N LEU A 283 -89.57 -87.45 29.48
CA LEU A 283 -89.11 -86.13 29.05
C LEU A 283 -88.03 -85.55 29.98
N LEU A 284 -88.07 -85.83 31.29
CA LEU A 284 -87.12 -85.28 32.26
C LEU A 284 -85.74 -85.97 32.23
N SER A 285 -85.68 -87.28 31.97
CA SER A 285 -84.41 -87.97 31.76
C SER A 285 -83.72 -87.45 30.50
N LYS A 286 -84.49 -87.20 29.43
CA LYS A 286 -84.02 -86.56 28.20
C LYS A 286 -83.52 -85.13 28.46
N TYR A 287 -84.21 -84.32 29.27
CA TYR A 287 -83.70 -83.01 29.68
C TYR A 287 -82.42 -83.08 30.52
N LYS A 288 -82.28 -84.06 31.43
CA LYS A 288 -81.04 -84.23 32.23
C LYS A 288 -79.84 -84.56 31.33
N ALA A 289 -80.04 -85.36 30.28
CA ALA A 289 -79.01 -85.62 29.28
C ALA A 289 -78.71 -84.35 28.45
N TYR A 290 -79.76 -83.66 27.98
CA TYR A 290 -79.65 -82.45 27.16
C TYR A 290 -78.94 -81.29 27.88
N PHE A 291 -79.21 -81.05 29.16
CA PHE A 291 -78.58 -80.00 29.98
C PHE A 291 -77.32 -80.48 30.76
N GLY A 292 -76.55 -81.38 30.16
CA GLY A 292 -75.35 -81.98 30.76
C GLY A 292 -74.12 -81.05 30.90
N GLU A 293 -72.96 -81.63 31.17
CA GLU A 293 -71.71 -80.88 31.42
C GLU A 293 -71.27 -80.04 30.21
N SER A 294 -71.36 -80.59 29.01
CA SER A 294 -71.01 -79.92 27.75
C SER A 294 -71.91 -78.69 27.47
N TYR A 295 -73.20 -78.76 27.76
CA TYR A 295 -74.12 -77.61 27.69
C TYR A 295 -73.70 -76.50 28.66
N ASN A 296 -73.42 -76.86 29.92
CA ASN A 296 -73.00 -75.89 30.93
C ASN A 296 -71.60 -75.29 30.64
N LYS A 297 -70.73 -76.02 29.93
CA LYS A 297 -69.46 -75.47 29.42
C LYS A 297 -69.70 -74.42 28.34
N LEU A 298 -70.58 -74.70 27.37
CA LEU A 298 -70.93 -73.75 26.30
C LEU A 298 -71.57 -72.47 26.86
N ILE A 299 -72.51 -72.59 27.80
CA ILE A 299 -73.09 -71.43 28.51
C ILE A 299 -72.03 -70.57 29.18
N ARG A 300 -71.04 -71.19 29.84
CA ARG A 300 -69.92 -70.48 30.47
C ARG A 300 -69.04 -69.77 29.43
N GLN A 301 -68.78 -70.41 28.28
CA GLN A 301 -68.01 -69.80 27.18
C GLN A 301 -68.74 -68.61 26.56
N ILE A 302 -70.04 -68.73 26.27
CA ILE A 302 -70.88 -67.64 25.74
C ILE A 302 -70.91 -66.47 26.75
N SER A 303 -71.18 -66.76 28.03
CA SER A 303 -71.22 -65.73 29.08
C SER A 303 -69.85 -65.07 29.29
N GLY A 304 -68.77 -65.84 29.19
CA GLY A 304 -67.40 -65.34 29.23
C GLY A 304 -67.10 -64.36 28.09
N GLN A 305 -67.51 -64.68 26.85
CA GLN A 305 -67.36 -63.77 25.72
C GLN A 305 -68.22 -62.50 25.86
N ILE A 306 -69.47 -62.63 26.29
CA ILE A 306 -70.32 -61.46 26.57
C ILE A 306 -69.66 -60.54 27.59
N ASN A 307 -69.11 -61.10 28.67
CA ASN A 307 -68.38 -60.32 29.68
C ASN A 307 -67.12 -59.69 29.10
N TYR A 308 -66.35 -60.41 28.29
CA TYR A 308 -65.16 -59.89 27.63
C TYR A 308 -65.48 -58.66 26.77
N PHE A 309 -66.48 -58.73 25.89
CA PHE A 309 -66.87 -57.60 25.05
C PHE A 309 -67.56 -56.47 25.84
N SER A 310 -68.30 -56.82 26.90
CA SER A 310 -68.95 -55.81 27.75
C SER A 310 -67.92 -54.99 28.54
N SER A 311 -66.83 -55.61 29.00
CA SER A 311 -65.79 -54.97 29.81
C SER A 311 -64.68 -54.35 28.95
N ASN A 312 -64.11 -55.09 27.99
CA ASN A 312 -62.93 -54.63 27.23
C ASN A 312 -63.29 -53.75 26.03
N PHE A 313 -64.51 -53.84 25.51
CA PHE A 313 -65.00 -52.95 24.46
C PHE A 313 -65.97 -51.88 25.00
N SER A 314 -65.97 -51.64 26.31
CA SER A 314 -66.87 -50.67 26.96
C SER A 314 -66.65 -49.22 26.47
N GLY A 315 -67.63 -48.35 26.72
CA GLY A 315 -67.50 -46.92 26.45
C GLY A 315 -66.39 -46.25 27.25
N ASP A 316 -66.10 -46.74 28.46
CA ASP A 316 -65.01 -46.25 29.30
C ASP A 316 -63.64 -46.57 28.69
N ILE A 317 -63.45 -47.79 28.17
CA ILE A 317 -62.22 -48.17 27.47
C ILE A 317 -62.06 -47.35 26.19
N LEU A 318 -63.13 -47.18 25.40
CA LEU A 318 -63.10 -46.36 24.20
C LEU A 318 -62.69 -44.91 24.51
N SER A 319 -63.25 -44.32 25.58
CA SER A 319 -62.92 -42.97 26.03
C SER A 319 -61.47 -42.87 26.52
N SER A 320 -60.98 -43.85 27.27
CA SER A 320 -59.56 -43.93 27.68
C SER A 320 -58.63 -43.96 26.47
N LYS A 321 -58.97 -44.75 25.44
CA LYS A 321 -58.18 -44.83 24.20
C LYS A 321 -58.23 -43.54 23.39
N GLN A 322 -59.35 -42.81 23.41
CA GLN A 322 -59.43 -41.48 22.82
C GLN A 322 -58.44 -40.50 23.50
N VAL A 323 -58.33 -40.55 24.83
CA VAL A 323 -57.35 -39.74 25.56
C VAL A 323 -55.92 -40.10 25.18
N GLU A 324 -55.58 -41.39 25.10
CA GLU A 324 -54.26 -41.86 24.65
C GLU A 324 -53.94 -41.37 23.22
N ILE A 325 -54.92 -41.40 22.31
CA ILE A 325 -54.76 -40.92 20.93
C ILE A 325 -54.62 -39.40 20.85
N ASN A 326 -55.36 -38.65 21.65
CA ASN A 326 -55.20 -37.20 21.73
C ASN A 326 -53.82 -36.83 22.28
N ASN A 327 -53.33 -37.55 23.29
CA ASN A 327 -51.98 -37.38 23.82
C ASN A 327 -50.92 -37.66 22.75
N LEU A 328 -51.09 -38.71 21.95
CA LEU A 328 -50.20 -39.00 20.81
C LEU A 328 -50.19 -37.86 19.79
N LYS A 329 -51.35 -37.31 19.43
CA LYS A 329 -51.46 -36.16 18.51
C LYS A 329 -50.75 -34.92 19.08
N ASN A 330 -50.93 -34.64 20.37
CA ASN A 330 -50.24 -33.53 21.04
C ASN A 330 -48.72 -33.72 21.08
N LEU A 331 -48.25 -34.96 21.29
CA LEU A 331 -46.82 -35.29 21.23
C LEU A 331 -46.26 -35.11 19.82
N TYR A 332 -47.00 -35.50 18.79
CA TYR A 332 -46.63 -35.28 17.39
C TYR A 332 -46.49 -33.79 17.07
N GLU A 333 -47.49 -32.98 17.43
CA GLU A 333 -47.50 -31.53 17.22
C GLU A 333 -46.35 -30.82 17.95
N PHE A 334 -45.94 -31.34 19.10
CA PHE A 334 -44.77 -30.84 19.82
C PHE A 334 -43.46 -31.21 19.11
N TRP A 335 -43.24 -32.50 18.85
CA TRP A 335 -41.96 -33.00 18.34
C TRP A 335 -41.69 -32.61 16.88
N LYS A 336 -42.72 -32.38 16.05
CA LYS A 336 -42.54 -31.94 14.66
C LYS A 336 -41.84 -30.58 14.52
N ASN A 337 -41.81 -29.76 15.58
CA ASN A 337 -41.12 -28.46 15.58
C ASN A 337 -39.60 -28.61 15.70
N PHE A 338 -39.11 -29.76 16.16
CA PHE A 338 -37.68 -30.00 16.42
C PHE A 338 -37.13 -31.18 15.61
N ILE A 339 -37.98 -32.09 15.15
CA ILE A 339 -37.59 -33.27 14.38
C ILE A 339 -38.48 -33.37 13.16
N LYS A 340 -37.87 -33.73 12.03
CA LYS A 340 -38.59 -33.93 10.77
C LYS A 340 -39.37 -35.24 10.80
N LEU A 341 -40.59 -35.18 11.33
CA LEU A 341 -41.53 -36.30 11.40
C LEU A 341 -42.28 -36.49 10.07
N PRO A 342 -42.63 -37.74 9.71
CA PRO A 342 -43.46 -38.02 8.53
C PRO A 342 -44.90 -37.57 8.77
N ALA A 343 -45.57 -37.13 7.71
CA ALA A 343 -47.00 -36.85 7.75
C ALA A 343 -47.78 -38.16 7.99
N ILE A 344 -48.57 -38.20 9.06
CA ILE A 344 -49.35 -39.37 9.47
C ILE A 344 -50.79 -38.94 9.73
N GLU A 345 -51.74 -39.71 9.20
CA GLU A 345 -53.16 -39.50 9.43
C GLU A 345 -53.68 -40.46 10.51
N ILE A 346 -54.21 -39.90 11.60
CA ILE A 346 -54.80 -40.66 12.71
C ILE A 346 -56.31 -40.46 12.71
N ASN A 347 -57.02 -41.38 12.05
CA ASN A 347 -58.47 -41.35 11.88
C ASN A 347 -59.20 -42.04 13.05
N TRP A 348 -59.13 -41.41 14.23
CA TRP A 348 -59.83 -41.90 15.43
C TRP A 348 -61.33 -42.04 15.22
N GLY A 349 -61.97 -41.09 14.53
CA GLY A 349 -63.42 -41.09 14.31
C GLY A 349 -63.90 -42.35 13.59
N SER A 350 -63.21 -42.75 12.52
CA SER A 350 -63.56 -43.98 11.78
C SER A 350 -63.31 -45.23 12.62
N LEU A 351 -62.22 -45.28 13.39
CA LEU A 351 -61.90 -46.40 14.26
C LEU A 351 -62.91 -46.55 15.41
N SER A 352 -63.32 -45.44 16.04
CA SER A 352 -64.28 -45.46 17.13
C SER A 352 -65.66 -45.93 16.69
N ILE A 353 -66.08 -45.55 15.48
CA ILE A 353 -67.34 -46.04 14.88
C ILE A 353 -67.23 -47.53 14.59
N ALA A 354 -66.17 -47.97 13.91
CA ALA A 354 -65.96 -49.39 13.59
C ALA A 354 -65.87 -50.26 14.86
N TRP A 355 -65.25 -49.77 15.93
CA TRP A 355 -65.23 -50.41 17.25
C TRP A 355 -66.64 -50.63 17.80
N GLN A 356 -67.46 -49.58 17.81
CA GLN A 356 -68.83 -49.65 18.34
C GLN A 356 -69.69 -50.61 17.51
N GLU A 357 -69.63 -50.49 16.18
CA GLU A 357 -70.34 -51.37 15.25
C GLU A 357 -69.96 -52.85 15.44
N ALA A 358 -68.66 -53.14 15.55
CA ALA A 358 -68.16 -54.49 15.79
C ALA A 358 -68.62 -55.03 17.15
N ARG A 359 -68.51 -54.23 18.22
CA ARG A 359 -68.94 -54.62 19.57
C ARG A 359 -70.44 -54.92 19.61
N GLU A 360 -71.28 -54.02 19.10
CA GLU A 360 -72.74 -54.17 19.13
C GLU A 360 -73.18 -55.38 18.30
N GLY A 361 -72.61 -55.57 17.12
CA GLY A 361 -72.85 -56.76 16.29
C GLY A 361 -72.50 -58.06 17.02
N VAL A 362 -71.30 -58.13 17.60
CA VAL A 362 -70.84 -59.32 18.34
C VAL A 362 -71.69 -59.59 19.58
N LEU A 363 -72.01 -58.56 20.37
CA LEU A 363 -72.85 -58.72 21.55
C LEU A 363 -74.27 -59.17 21.18
N ALA A 364 -74.85 -58.65 20.10
CA ALA A 364 -76.16 -59.08 19.62
C ALA A 364 -76.16 -60.58 19.25
N LEU A 365 -75.16 -61.04 18.48
CA LEU A 365 -75.04 -62.46 18.12
C LEU A 365 -74.84 -63.36 19.34
N LEU A 366 -73.98 -62.96 20.27
CA LEU A 366 -73.75 -63.71 21.51
C LEU A 366 -75.00 -63.74 22.41
N GLN A 367 -75.80 -62.66 22.42
CA GLN A 367 -77.08 -62.63 23.14
C GLN A 367 -78.10 -63.57 22.51
N THR A 368 -78.22 -63.58 21.18
CA THR A 368 -79.05 -64.53 20.43
C THR A 368 -78.62 -65.97 20.73
N LYS A 369 -77.31 -66.25 20.62
CA LYS A 369 -76.74 -67.56 20.97
C LYS A 369 -77.00 -67.93 22.43
N ARG A 370 -77.01 -66.98 23.37
CA ARG A 370 -77.34 -67.24 24.78
C ARG A 370 -78.80 -67.65 25.00
N LEU A 371 -79.74 -67.16 24.18
CA LEU A 371 -81.16 -67.52 24.29
C LEU A 371 -81.46 -68.93 23.75
N SER A 372 -80.67 -69.38 22.77
CA SER A 372 -80.72 -70.73 22.21
C SER A 372 -79.31 -71.31 22.01
N PRO A 373 -78.64 -71.76 23.09
CA PRO A 373 -77.22 -72.15 23.09
C PRO A 373 -76.86 -73.25 22.09
N LEU A 374 -77.80 -74.13 21.78
CA LEU A 374 -77.54 -75.30 20.93
C LEU A 374 -77.89 -75.09 19.46
N ASN A 375 -78.57 -73.99 19.14
CA ASN A 375 -78.79 -73.60 17.75
C ASN A 375 -77.54 -72.85 17.24
N PRO A 376 -76.94 -73.27 16.12
CA PRO A 376 -75.89 -72.50 15.47
C PRO A 376 -76.40 -71.10 15.14
N VAL A 377 -75.58 -70.10 15.47
CA VAL A 377 -75.80 -68.73 15.01
C VAL A 377 -74.69 -68.45 14.02
N ALA A 378 -75.02 -68.31 12.74
CA ALA A 378 -74.01 -67.98 11.74
C ALA A 378 -73.47 -66.56 12.01
N LEU A 379 -72.15 -66.40 11.97
CA LEU A 379 -71.54 -65.07 11.91
C LEU A 379 -71.84 -64.47 10.53
N VAL A 380 -72.89 -63.66 10.46
CA VAL A 380 -73.38 -63.06 9.20
C VAL A 380 -72.35 -62.10 8.59
N ASP A 381 -72.32 -62.04 7.26
CA ASP A 381 -71.32 -61.27 6.50
C ASP A 381 -71.32 -59.77 6.86
N GLU A 382 -72.47 -59.21 7.24
CA GLU A 382 -72.58 -57.83 7.72
C GLU A 382 -71.71 -57.60 8.97
N ILE A 383 -71.73 -58.52 9.93
CA ILE A 383 -70.98 -58.41 11.19
C ILE A 383 -69.51 -58.75 10.96
N LYS A 384 -69.19 -59.72 10.08
CA LYS A 384 -67.82 -59.98 9.63
C LYS A 384 -67.18 -58.72 9.04
N THR A 385 -67.89 -58.05 8.13
CA THR A 385 -67.41 -56.81 7.50
C THR A 385 -67.14 -55.72 8.54
N LYS A 386 -68.00 -55.58 9.56
CA LYS A 386 -67.80 -54.62 10.68
C LYS A 386 -66.56 -54.96 11.51
N ILE A 387 -66.33 -56.24 11.83
CA ILE A 387 -65.14 -56.70 12.56
C ILE A 387 -63.88 -56.48 11.72
N GLU A 388 -63.90 -56.87 10.44
CA GLU A 388 -62.76 -56.71 9.52
C GLU A 388 -62.41 -55.24 9.31
N ARG A 389 -63.40 -54.36 9.21
CA ARG A 389 -63.20 -52.90 9.15
C ARG A 389 -62.48 -52.39 10.39
N TYR A 390 -62.91 -52.81 11.59
CA TYR A 390 -62.23 -52.45 12.84
C TYR A 390 -60.78 -52.93 12.86
N LEU A 391 -60.54 -54.21 12.53
CA LEU A 391 -59.20 -54.80 12.53
C LEU A 391 -58.28 -54.13 11.52
N THR A 392 -58.77 -53.78 10.33
CA THR A 392 -58.01 -53.08 9.30
C THR A 392 -57.57 -51.69 9.76
N LEU A 393 -58.51 -50.90 10.28
CA LEU A 393 -58.21 -49.57 10.81
C LEU A 393 -57.25 -49.63 12.02
N LEU A 394 -57.36 -50.68 12.84
CA LEU A 394 -56.45 -50.91 13.96
C LEU A 394 -55.02 -51.23 13.50
N VAL A 395 -54.87 -52.03 12.44
CA VAL A 395 -53.57 -52.33 11.83
C VAL A 395 -52.92 -51.06 11.29
N ASP A 396 -53.66 -50.23 10.56
CA ASP A 396 -53.16 -48.97 10.02
C ASP A 396 -52.75 -47.99 11.12
N LEU A 397 -53.56 -47.86 12.17
CA LEU A 397 -53.21 -47.03 13.33
C LEU A 397 -51.95 -47.55 14.03
N THR A 398 -51.85 -48.87 14.23
CA THR A 398 -50.68 -49.48 14.88
C THR A 398 -49.41 -49.26 14.06
N ARG A 399 -49.50 -49.34 12.72
CA ARG A 399 -48.40 -49.02 11.80
C ARG A 399 -47.96 -47.57 11.96
N SER A 400 -48.90 -46.64 11.95
CA SER A 400 -48.66 -45.21 12.15
C SER A 400 -47.97 -44.89 13.48
N ILE A 401 -48.43 -45.51 14.58
CA ILE A 401 -47.79 -45.37 15.90
C ILE A 401 -46.36 -45.90 15.87
N LYS A 402 -46.13 -47.07 15.25
CA LYS A 402 -44.80 -47.65 15.12
C LYS A 402 -43.85 -46.74 14.34
N THR A 403 -44.29 -46.18 13.22
CA THR A 403 -43.50 -45.21 12.43
C THR A 403 -43.09 -43.99 13.27
N LEU A 404 -43.94 -43.50 14.18
CA LEU A 404 -43.55 -42.44 15.10
C LEU A 404 -42.51 -42.90 16.13
N MET A 405 -42.66 -44.11 16.68
CA MET A 405 -41.74 -44.68 17.66
C MET A 405 -40.32 -44.86 17.10
N ASP A 406 -40.15 -45.06 15.79
CA ASP A 406 -38.84 -45.16 15.15
C ASP A 406 -38.00 -43.85 15.30
N PHE A 407 -38.64 -42.71 15.58
CA PHE A 407 -37.97 -41.42 15.84
C PHE A 407 -37.59 -41.20 17.32
N ASN A 408 -37.96 -42.11 18.23
CA ASN A 408 -37.64 -41.95 19.65
C ASN A 408 -36.13 -41.88 19.95
N GLN A 409 -35.29 -42.52 19.12
CA GLN A 409 -33.84 -42.41 19.26
C GLN A 409 -33.35 -40.98 18.96
N GLN A 410 -33.86 -40.35 17.91
CA GLN A 410 -33.53 -38.96 17.57
C GLN A 410 -34.01 -37.99 18.66
N ILE A 411 -35.22 -38.20 19.19
CA ILE A 411 -35.75 -37.45 20.34
C ILE A 411 -34.81 -37.59 21.54
N THR A 412 -34.37 -38.81 21.84
CA THR A 412 -33.49 -39.07 22.99
C THR A 412 -32.14 -38.36 22.85
N ILE A 413 -31.54 -38.39 21.65
CA ILE A 413 -30.29 -37.68 21.36
C ILE A 413 -30.48 -36.17 21.54
N LEU A 414 -31.56 -35.60 20.98
CA LEU A 414 -31.86 -34.18 21.11
C LEU A 414 -32.03 -33.77 22.58
N LYS A 415 -32.74 -34.58 23.39
CA LYS A 415 -32.91 -34.35 24.83
C LYS A 415 -31.57 -34.34 25.56
N GLN A 416 -30.71 -35.32 25.29
CA GLN A 416 -29.37 -35.39 25.89
C GLN A 416 -28.49 -34.18 25.52
N GLN A 417 -28.51 -33.78 24.25
CA GLN A 417 -27.77 -32.62 23.77
C GLN A 417 -28.30 -31.32 24.37
N ALA A 418 -29.62 -31.19 24.53
CA ALA A 418 -30.24 -30.03 25.13
C ALA A 418 -29.94 -29.91 26.64
N ASP A 419 -29.94 -31.04 27.37
CA ASP A 419 -29.70 -31.09 28.81
C ASP A 419 -28.22 -30.89 29.19
N SER A 420 -27.30 -31.41 28.39
CA SER A 420 -25.85 -31.33 28.66
C SER A 420 -25.14 -30.14 28.02
N GLY A 421 -25.80 -29.47 27.07
CA GLY A 421 -25.23 -28.37 26.31
C GLY A 421 -25.07 -27.08 27.12
N ASN A 422 -24.09 -26.26 26.75
CA ASN A 422 -24.00 -24.88 27.21
C ASN A 422 -24.68 -23.95 26.20
N LEU A 423 -25.80 -23.33 26.60
CA LEU A 423 -26.62 -22.48 25.73
C LEU A 423 -25.80 -21.35 25.09
N LYS A 424 -24.87 -20.77 25.84
CA LYS A 424 -24.00 -19.69 25.34
C LYS A 424 -23.05 -20.19 24.26
N ASN A 425 -22.50 -21.40 24.39
CA ASN A 425 -21.63 -21.99 23.38
C ASN A 425 -22.41 -22.31 22.10
N VAL A 426 -23.59 -22.93 22.23
CA VAL A 426 -24.46 -23.22 21.07
C VAL A 426 -24.89 -21.93 20.36
N ALA A 427 -25.21 -20.87 21.11
CA ALA A 427 -25.51 -19.56 20.55
C ALA A 427 -24.32 -18.96 19.78
N ASN A 428 -23.11 -19.05 20.34
CA ASN A 428 -21.90 -18.55 19.69
C ASN A 428 -21.57 -19.33 18.40
N GLU A 429 -21.70 -20.66 18.43
CA GLU A 429 -21.49 -21.51 17.24
C GLU A 429 -22.54 -21.23 16.16
N LEU A 430 -23.81 -21.05 16.54
CA LEU A 430 -24.87 -20.65 15.62
C LEU A 430 -24.60 -19.28 14.99
N ASN A 431 -24.17 -18.30 15.79
CA ASN A 431 -23.77 -16.98 15.29
C ASN A 431 -22.55 -17.07 14.36
N LEU A 432 -21.59 -17.95 14.65
CA LEU A 432 -20.44 -18.20 13.78
C LEU A 432 -20.86 -18.77 12.42
N LEU A 433 -21.78 -19.74 12.40
CA LEU A 433 -22.32 -20.28 11.16
C LEU A 433 -23.10 -19.21 10.38
N LYS A 434 -23.97 -18.43 11.03
CA LYS A 434 -24.71 -17.34 10.40
C LYS A 434 -23.80 -16.25 9.85
N ALA A 435 -22.75 -15.88 10.58
CA ALA A 435 -21.74 -14.94 10.12
C ALA A 435 -20.94 -15.49 8.93
N THR A 436 -20.58 -16.77 8.96
CA THR A 436 -19.89 -17.41 7.84
C THR A 436 -20.78 -17.39 6.58
N GLN A 437 -22.07 -17.70 6.71
CA GLN A 437 -23.02 -17.60 5.59
C GLN A 437 -23.13 -16.16 5.07
N SER A 438 -23.28 -15.19 5.98
CA SER A 438 -23.41 -13.77 5.61
C SER A 438 -22.18 -13.22 4.91
N ARG A 439 -20.97 -13.58 5.34
CA ARG A 439 -19.70 -13.21 4.69
C ARG A 439 -19.69 -13.59 3.20
N TYR A 440 -20.19 -14.77 2.87
CA TYR A 440 -20.17 -15.31 1.50
C TYR A 440 -21.41 -14.94 0.67
N SER A 441 -22.25 -14.03 1.17
CA SER A 441 -23.32 -13.41 0.37
C SER A 441 -22.75 -12.55 -0.77
N ASP A 442 -23.53 -12.38 -1.83
CA ASP A 442 -23.14 -11.60 -3.01
C ASP A 442 -22.74 -10.15 -2.66
N GLU A 443 -23.38 -9.57 -1.65
CA GLU A 443 -23.12 -8.19 -1.20
C GLU A 443 -21.80 -8.07 -0.42
N LEU A 444 -21.46 -9.04 0.43
CA LEU A 444 -20.35 -8.92 1.39
C LEU A 444 -19.06 -9.61 0.96
N LYS A 445 -19.13 -10.57 0.03
CA LYS A 445 -17.96 -11.34 -0.41
C LYS A 445 -16.86 -10.43 -0.96
N ASP A 446 -17.20 -9.57 -1.92
CA ASP A 446 -16.23 -8.66 -2.53
C ASP A 446 -15.73 -7.59 -1.53
N LEU A 447 -16.61 -7.06 -0.68
CA LEU A 447 -16.20 -6.10 0.37
C LEU A 447 -15.19 -6.72 1.34
N CYS A 448 -15.41 -7.97 1.77
CA CYS A 448 -14.47 -8.67 2.63
C CYS A 448 -13.13 -8.93 1.93
N ASP A 449 -13.16 -9.34 0.66
CA ASP A 449 -11.95 -9.58 -0.13
C ASP A 449 -11.17 -8.28 -0.34
N GLN A 450 -11.86 -7.17 -0.63
CA GLN A 450 -11.25 -5.84 -0.71
C GLN A 450 -10.62 -5.41 0.62
N TYR A 451 -11.32 -5.61 1.73
CA TYR A 451 -10.81 -5.31 3.08
C TYR A 451 -9.52 -6.08 3.37
N GLN A 452 -9.50 -7.40 3.11
CA GLN A 452 -8.29 -8.22 3.32
C GLN A 452 -7.13 -7.78 2.43
N ARG A 453 -7.38 -7.50 1.14
CA ARG A 453 -6.36 -6.99 0.21
C ARG A 453 -5.76 -5.67 0.68
N GLU A 454 -6.57 -4.73 1.17
CA GLU A 454 -6.09 -3.44 1.67
C GLU A 454 -5.29 -3.58 2.98
N ILE A 455 -5.66 -4.50 3.88
CA ILE A 455 -4.88 -4.83 5.08
C ILE A 455 -3.50 -5.39 4.71
N GLU A 456 -3.43 -6.33 3.77
CA GLU A 456 -2.17 -6.89 3.27
C GLU A 456 -1.30 -5.83 2.55
N ARG A 457 -1.94 -4.99 1.73
CA ARG A 457 -1.29 -3.85 1.06
C ARG A 457 -0.66 -2.91 2.09
N LYS A 458 -1.40 -2.52 3.13
CA LYS A 458 -0.90 -1.66 4.21
C LYS A 458 0.33 -2.28 4.89
N LYS A 459 0.27 -3.56 5.26
CA LYS A 459 1.38 -4.28 5.90
C LYS A 459 2.65 -4.30 5.01
N SER A 460 2.48 -4.50 3.70
CA SER A 460 3.56 -4.41 2.73
C SER A 460 4.17 -3.00 2.67
N LEU A 461 3.34 -1.96 2.62
CA LEU A 461 3.78 -0.56 2.61
C LEU A 461 4.55 -0.19 3.89
N GLU A 462 4.08 -0.64 5.06
CA GLU A 462 4.77 -0.44 6.34
C GLU A 462 6.17 -1.09 6.33
N THR A 463 6.27 -2.33 5.86
CA THR A 463 7.56 -3.04 5.72
C THR A 463 8.52 -2.31 4.78
N GLN A 464 8.02 -1.82 3.63
CA GLN A 464 8.80 -1.04 2.68
C GLN A 464 9.26 0.30 3.28
N LYS A 465 8.42 0.95 4.09
CA LYS A 465 8.75 2.21 4.76
C LYS A 465 9.85 2.02 5.79
N ASP A 466 9.77 0.97 6.60
CA ASP A 466 10.80 0.67 7.60
C ASP A 466 12.14 0.35 6.93
N THR A 467 12.12 -0.43 5.85
CA THR A 467 13.33 -0.72 5.05
C THR A 467 13.94 0.55 4.46
N ALA A 468 13.12 1.44 3.89
CA ALA A 468 13.57 2.71 3.34
C ALA A 468 14.13 3.65 4.42
N ARG A 469 13.52 3.66 5.62
CA ARG A 469 13.98 4.44 6.77
C ARG A 469 15.33 3.94 7.28
N ILE A 470 15.50 2.63 7.46
CA ILE A 470 16.78 2.03 7.87
C ILE A 470 17.88 2.37 6.84
N SER A 471 17.56 2.26 5.54
CA SER A 471 18.49 2.61 4.47
C SER A 471 18.88 4.09 4.48
N LEU A 472 17.91 4.99 4.73
CA LEU A 472 18.14 6.43 4.87
C LEU A 472 19.04 6.75 6.06
N ASP A 473 18.78 6.14 7.22
CA ASP A 473 19.58 6.36 8.42
C ASP A 473 21.02 5.84 8.26
N ALA A 474 21.21 4.66 7.65
CA ALA A 474 22.53 4.12 7.35
C ALA A 474 23.30 5.00 6.35
N HIS A 475 22.64 5.45 5.27
CA HIS A 475 23.21 6.38 4.29
C HIS A 475 23.62 7.69 4.96
N ARG A 476 22.74 8.25 5.80
CA ARG A 476 23.00 9.48 6.54
C ARG A 476 24.25 9.36 7.43
N GLN A 477 24.37 8.29 8.21
CA GLN A 477 25.56 8.07 9.05
C GLN A 477 26.85 7.95 8.23
N ALA A 478 26.80 7.24 7.10
CA ALA A 478 27.97 7.04 6.25
C ALA A 478 28.43 8.33 5.54
N VAL A 479 27.49 9.20 5.16
CA VAL A 479 27.79 10.35 4.30
C VAL A 479 28.19 11.59 5.09
N PHE A 480 27.59 11.86 6.25
CA PHE A 480 27.92 13.04 7.06
C PHE A 480 29.39 13.08 7.48
N SER A 481 29.95 11.94 7.91
CA SER A 481 31.37 11.85 8.28
C SER A 481 32.29 12.09 7.08
N LYS A 482 31.96 11.52 5.90
CA LYS A 482 32.73 11.74 4.66
C LYS A 482 32.71 13.21 4.23
N TYR A 483 31.54 13.85 4.25
CA TYR A 483 31.42 15.27 3.92
C TYR A 483 32.18 16.16 4.90
N HIS A 484 32.10 15.90 6.21
CA HIS A 484 32.85 16.65 7.21
C HIS A 484 34.36 16.61 6.92
N THR A 485 34.91 15.43 6.62
CA THR A 485 36.32 15.27 6.26
C THR A 485 36.64 15.98 4.94
N ALA A 486 35.82 15.81 3.89
CA ALA A 486 36.05 16.45 2.60
C ALA A 486 36.06 17.99 2.70
N ILE A 487 35.09 18.59 3.41
CA ILE A 487 35.00 20.04 3.57
C ILE A 487 36.26 20.58 4.25
N ASN A 488 36.69 19.95 5.34
CA ASN A 488 37.88 20.40 6.08
C ASN A 488 39.17 20.19 5.26
N ASN A 489 39.29 19.12 4.47
CA ASN A 489 40.40 18.93 3.55
C ASN A 489 40.45 20.02 2.47
N HIS A 490 39.30 20.42 1.93
CA HIS A 490 39.22 21.54 0.99
C HIS A 490 39.61 22.85 1.65
N LEU A 491 39.06 23.18 2.83
CA LEU A 491 39.41 24.39 3.58
C LEU A 491 40.92 24.46 3.88
N GLU A 492 41.53 23.36 4.31
CA GLU A 492 42.97 23.26 4.53
C GLU A 492 43.76 23.50 3.23
N SER A 493 43.34 22.91 2.11
CA SER A 493 43.99 23.12 0.81
C SER A 493 43.90 24.58 0.30
N PHE A 494 42.85 25.30 0.70
CA PHE A 494 42.68 26.74 0.43
C PHE A 494 43.46 27.62 1.41
N GLY A 495 44.17 27.06 2.39
CA GLY A 495 44.85 27.82 3.43
C GLY A 495 43.89 28.58 4.35
N ALA A 496 42.69 28.07 4.57
CA ALA A 496 41.73 28.67 5.49
C ALA A 496 42.25 28.56 6.94
N SER A 497 42.19 29.66 7.69
CA SER A 497 42.54 29.71 9.12
C SER A 497 41.42 29.18 10.04
N PHE A 498 40.39 28.57 9.45
CA PHE A 498 39.20 28.06 10.13
C PHE A 498 38.80 26.70 9.55
N ARG A 499 38.03 25.95 10.32
CA ARG A 499 37.45 24.66 9.92
C ARG A 499 35.99 24.56 10.36
N ILE A 500 35.27 23.59 9.81
CA ILE A 500 33.96 23.21 10.33
C ILE A 500 34.17 22.19 11.46
N GLY A 501 33.55 22.43 12.62
CA GLY A 501 33.47 21.47 13.71
C GLY A 501 32.37 20.42 13.50
N ASN A 502 31.85 19.81 14.58
CA ASN A 502 30.83 18.75 14.51
C ASN A 502 29.76 19.00 13.44
N LEU A 503 29.75 18.18 12.39
CA LEU A 503 28.75 18.21 11.32
C LEU A 503 27.76 17.06 11.52
N GLU A 504 26.57 17.39 11.99
CA GLU A 504 25.56 16.41 12.38
C GLU A 504 24.20 16.70 11.74
N SER A 505 23.41 15.65 11.56
CA SER A 505 22.02 15.77 11.15
C SER A 505 21.13 15.97 12.38
N SER A 506 20.20 16.92 12.29
CA SER A 506 19.21 17.22 13.31
C SER A 506 17.82 17.31 12.71
N ASN A 507 16.81 16.85 13.46
CA ASN A 507 15.40 16.92 13.09
C ASN A 507 14.65 18.02 13.88
N ALA A 508 15.35 19.11 14.23
CA ALA A 508 14.75 20.22 14.96
C ALA A 508 13.50 20.76 14.21
N ALA A 509 12.39 20.96 14.94
CA ALA A 509 11.09 21.38 14.40
C ALA A 509 10.48 20.42 13.34
N GLY A 510 10.85 19.13 13.35
CA GLY A 510 10.26 18.12 12.48
C GLY A 510 10.75 18.15 11.03
N ARG A 511 11.79 18.95 10.74
CA ARG A 511 12.44 19.00 9.42
C ARG A 511 13.91 18.59 9.54
N PRO A 512 14.42 17.69 8.68
CA PRO A 512 15.84 17.37 8.65
C PRO A 512 16.67 18.61 8.32
N SER A 513 17.74 18.83 9.07
CA SER A 513 18.63 19.99 8.98
C SER A 513 20.04 19.60 9.38
N THR A 514 21.02 20.38 8.95
CA THR A 514 22.42 20.21 9.33
C THR A 514 22.78 21.17 10.47
N ILE A 515 23.43 20.65 11.51
CA ILE A 515 24.02 21.45 12.58
C ILE A 515 25.53 21.39 12.45
N TYR A 516 26.17 22.55 12.53
CA TYR A 516 27.61 22.70 12.63
C TYR A 516 27.99 24.02 13.28
N HIS A 517 29.24 24.12 13.70
CA HIS A 517 29.88 25.36 14.14
C HIS A 517 31.18 25.58 13.38
N ILE A 518 31.66 26.82 13.40
CA ILE A 518 32.97 27.16 12.83
C ILE A 518 33.99 27.11 13.97
N GLU A 519 35.17 26.58 13.70
CA GLU A 519 36.29 26.61 14.65
C GLU A 519 37.40 27.49 14.08
N ILE A 520 37.78 28.52 14.84
CA ILE A 520 38.89 29.42 14.52
C ILE A 520 39.86 29.35 15.70
N ASN A 521 41.12 29.00 15.44
CA ASN A 521 42.14 28.87 16.50
C ASN A 521 41.69 27.99 17.68
N GLN A 522 41.01 26.86 17.42
CA GLN A 522 40.44 25.95 18.42
C GLN A 522 39.28 26.52 19.26
N HIS A 523 38.78 27.71 18.95
CA HIS A 523 37.61 28.30 19.58
C HIS A 523 36.36 28.13 18.71
N GLN A 524 35.25 27.75 19.34
CA GLN A 524 33.96 27.61 18.66
C GLN A 524 33.32 28.98 18.39
N VAL A 525 32.92 29.19 17.15
CA VAL A 525 32.22 30.36 16.64
C VAL A 525 30.85 29.90 16.17
N SER A 526 29.80 30.48 16.76
CA SER A 526 28.41 30.14 16.42
C SER A 526 28.02 30.65 15.03
N LEU A 527 27.08 29.98 14.37
CA LEU A 527 26.55 30.45 13.07
C LEU A 527 25.68 31.71 13.23
N GLU A 528 24.96 31.81 14.35
CA GLU A 528 24.07 32.92 14.68
C GLU A 528 24.35 33.40 16.11
N ASN A 529 24.78 34.65 16.29
CA ASN A 529 24.81 35.32 17.60
C ASN A 529 24.87 36.84 17.40
N LYS A 530 24.08 37.61 18.17
CA LYS A 530 24.09 39.09 18.11
C LYS A 530 25.10 39.74 19.05
N ALA A 531 25.50 39.06 20.13
CA ALA A 531 26.31 39.64 21.22
C ALA A 531 27.72 39.04 21.34
N ALA A 532 28.09 38.11 20.46
CA ALA A 532 29.39 37.41 20.46
C ALA A 532 29.92 37.21 19.04
N PRO A 533 31.20 36.84 18.87
CA PRO A 533 31.75 36.43 17.57
C PRO A 533 30.90 35.30 16.94
N CYS A 534 30.52 35.48 15.69
CA CYS A 534 29.69 34.58 14.91
C CYS A 534 30.11 34.58 13.43
N PHE A 535 29.50 33.70 12.62
CA PHE A 535 29.75 33.61 11.17
C PHE A 535 29.86 34.99 10.48
N LYS A 536 28.95 35.91 10.82
CA LYS A 536 28.83 37.25 10.23
C LYS A 536 30.06 38.13 10.44
N ASN A 537 30.65 38.15 11.64
CA ASN A 537 31.69 39.09 12.04
C ASN A 537 33.06 38.44 12.29
N ALA A 538 33.14 37.11 12.31
CA ALA A 538 34.38 36.37 12.50
C ALA A 538 35.07 35.97 11.17
N LEU A 539 34.31 35.87 10.08
CA LEU A 539 34.85 35.52 8.76
C LEU A 539 34.93 36.73 7.83
N SER A 540 35.98 36.81 7.02
CA SER A 540 36.10 37.79 5.93
C SER A 540 35.22 37.40 4.72
N ALA A 541 35.10 38.29 3.73
CA ALA A 541 34.42 37.96 2.47
C ALA A 541 35.11 36.79 1.73
N GLY A 542 36.44 36.80 1.69
CA GLY A 542 37.22 35.71 1.11
C GLY A 542 37.01 34.39 1.84
N ASP A 543 36.91 34.40 3.17
CA ASP A 543 36.66 33.19 3.97
C ASP A 543 35.27 32.60 3.70
N ARG A 544 34.25 33.45 3.63
CA ARG A 544 32.89 33.01 3.29
C ARG A 544 32.81 32.39 1.89
N ASN A 545 33.47 33.00 0.89
CA ASN A 545 33.51 32.43 -0.45
C ASN A 545 34.30 31.12 -0.51
N THR A 546 35.41 31.05 0.24
CA THR A 546 36.20 29.81 0.39
C THR A 546 35.37 28.69 1.02
N LEU A 547 34.54 28.99 2.02
CA LEU A 547 33.60 28.04 2.60
C LEU A 547 32.58 27.55 1.57
N GLY A 548 32.03 28.44 0.75
CA GLY A 548 31.12 28.08 -0.34
C GLY A 548 31.78 27.14 -1.36
N LEU A 549 33.01 27.43 -1.78
CA LEU A 549 33.79 26.54 -2.65
C LEU A 549 34.05 25.19 -2.00
N ALA A 550 34.43 25.16 -0.71
CA ALA A 550 34.67 23.92 0.01
C ALA A 550 33.41 23.04 0.05
N PHE A 551 32.23 23.62 0.32
CA PHE A 551 30.98 22.88 0.24
C PHE A 551 30.68 22.36 -1.16
N PHE A 552 30.88 23.19 -2.19
CA PHE A 552 30.62 22.80 -3.58
C PHE A 552 31.54 21.65 -4.02
N PHE A 553 32.85 21.77 -3.85
CA PHE A 553 33.78 20.70 -4.22
C PHE A 553 33.54 19.42 -3.40
N SER A 554 33.22 19.53 -2.10
CA SER A 554 32.85 18.37 -1.28
C SER A 554 31.62 17.66 -1.83
N SER A 555 30.64 18.41 -2.37
CA SER A 555 29.46 17.82 -2.99
C SER A 555 29.79 17.06 -4.27
N LEU A 556 30.77 17.52 -5.05
CA LEU A 556 31.25 16.83 -6.25
C LEU A 556 32.01 15.55 -5.92
N GLU A 557 32.90 15.57 -4.91
CA GLU A 557 33.68 14.39 -4.50
C GLU A 557 32.81 13.22 -4.04
N ASN A 558 31.59 13.50 -3.56
CA ASN A 558 30.63 12.50 -3.10
C ASN A 558 29.55 12.15 -4.15
N GLU A 559 29.63 12.69 -5.36
CA GLU A 559 28.69 12.36 -6.45
C GLU A 559 29.13 11.05 -7.17
N PRO A 560 28.33 9.97 -7.11
CA PRO A 560 28.73 8.66 -7.61
C PRO A 560 28.94 8.61 -9.14
N ASN A 561 28.30 9.50 -9.91
CA ASN A 561 28.38 9.53 -11.37
C ASN A 561 29.04 10.82 -11.89
N LEU A 562 30.04 11.33 -11.17
CA LEU A 562 30.75 12.57 -11.52
C LEU A 562 31.34 12.56 -12.94
N ASN A 563 31.77 11.39 -13.44
CA ASN A 563 32.36 11.22 -14.79
C ASN A 563 31.40 11.55 -15.95
N ASN A 564 30.09 11.55 -15.70
CA ASN A 564 29.08 11.92 -16.70
C ASN A 564 28.55 13.35 -16.51
N SER A 565 29.09 14.08 -15.53
CA SER A 565 28.58 15.39 -15.12
C SER A 565 29.23 16.56 -15.86
N ILE A 566 28.46 17.63 -16.03
CA ILE A 566 28.91 18.94 -16.52
C ILE A 566 29.02 19.87 -15.32
N ILE A 567 30.20 20.41 -15.07
CA ILE A 567 30.44 21.36 -13.97
C ILE A 567 30.47 22.77 -14.55
N VAL A 568 29.70 23.68 -13.97
CA VAL A 568 29.66 25.10 -14.34
C VAL A 568 30.10 25.93 -13.15
N LEU A 569 31.12 26.77 -13.33
CA LEU A 569 31.64 27.67 -12.30
C LEU A 569 31.46 29.12 -12.76
N ASP A 570 30.61 29.89 -12.08
CA ASP A 570 30.41 31.32 -12.32
C ASP A 570 31.20 32.15 -11.31
N ASP A 571 32.21 32.88 -11.79
CA ASP A 571 33.11 33.73 -10.99
C ASP A 571 33.64 33.06 -9.69
N PRO A 572 34.29 31.87 -9.79
CA PRO A 572 34.67 31.08 -8.61
C PRO A 572 35.72 31.73 -7.70
N ILE A 573 36.36 32.82 -8.15
CA ILE A 573 37.46 33.49 -7.44
C ILE A 573 37.10 34.88 -6.89
N SER A 574 35.81 35.19 -6.81
CA SER A 574 35.36 36.48 -6.28
C SER A 574 35.90 36.70 -4.86
N SER A 575 36.63 37.80 -4.64
CA SER A 575 37.24 38.16 -3.34
C SER A 575 38.25 37.14 -2.77
N LEU A 576 38.89 36.33 -3.61
CA LEU A 576 39.97 35.42 -3.19
C LEU A 576 41.35 36.07 -3.36
N ASP A 577 42.27 35.72 -2.46
CA ASP A 577 43.70 36.05 -2.59
C ASP A 577 44.41 35.16 -3.64
N GLU A 578 45.68 35.43 -3.90
CA GLU A 578 46.48 34.72 -4.90
C GLU A 578 46.66 33.23 -4.57
N GLY A 579 46.83 32.90 -3.29
CA GLY A 579 46.98 31.51 -2.82
C GLY A 579 45.71 30.71 -3.09
N ARG A 580 44.56 31.22 -2.66
CA ARG A 580 43.23 30.62 -2.89
C ARG A 580 42.87 30.56 -4.36
N THR A 581 43.24 31.57 -5.14
CA THR A 581 43.10 31.59 -6.61
C THR A 581 43.89 30.45 -7.24
N THR A 582 45.16 30.27 -6.85
CA THR A 582 46.02 29.17 -7.33
C THR A 582 45.45 27.80 -6.98
N THR A 583 45.00 27.59 -5.73
CA THR A 583 44.33 26.35 -5.32
C THR A 583 43.06 26.11 -6.14
N THR A 584 42.28 27.14 -6.43
CA THR A 584 41.07 27.04 -7.27
C THR A 584 41.42 26.55 -8.68
N ILE A 585 42.48 27.06 -9.30
CA ILE A 585 42.98 26.57 -10.59
C ILE A 585 43.36 25.09 -10.51
N GLN A 586 44.07 24.68 -9.45
CA GLN A 586 44.46 23.28 -9.26
C GLN A 586 43.25 22.36 -9.10
N LYS A 587 42.25 22.75 -8.30
CA LYS A 587 41.00 22.00 -8.12
C LYS A 587 40.23 21.87 -9.44
N ILE A 588 40.14 22.94 -10.22
CA ILE A 588 39.53 22.92 -11.56
C ILE A 588 40.25 21.96 -12.50
N ARG A 589 41.59 21.94 -12.48
CA ARG A 589 42.38 21.00 -13.29
C ARG A 589 42.12 19.55 -12.89
N ASN A 590 41.97 19.28 -11.60
CA ASN A 590 41.62 17.94 -11.12
C ASN A 590 40.20 17.52 -11.52
N LEU A 591 39.25 18.46 -11.65
CA LEU A 591 37.92 18.15 -12.18
C LEU A 591 37.95 17.69 -13.63
N LEU A 592 38.89 18.19 -14.46
CA LEU A 592 38.99 17.81 -15.87
C LEU A 592 39.31 16.32 -16.08
N SER A 593 39.93 15.64 -15.10
CA SER A 593 40.19 14.20 -15.20
C SER A 593 39.05 13.33 -14.69
N THR A 594 38.10 13.90 -13.95
CA THR A 594 37.03 13.16 -13.24
C THR A 594 35.62 13.48 -13.72
N THR A 595 35.47 14.48 -14.60
CA THR A 595 34.17 14.97 -15.10
C THR A 595 34.07 14.93 -16.62
N LYS A 596 32.84 14.97 -17.13
CA LYS A 596 32.57 14.97 -18.57
C LYS A 596 32.93 16.31 -19.22
N GLN A 597 32.71 17.41 -18.50
CA GLN A 597 32.94 18.76 -19.01
C GLN A 597 33.01 19.76 -17.86
N VAL A 598 33.88 20.78 -17.99
CA VAL A 598 33.97 21.92 -17.08
C VAL A 598 33.80 23.22 -17.87
N ILE A 599 32.84 24.04 -17.48
CA ILE A 599 32.53 25.35 -18.06
C ILE A 599 32.82 26.41 -17.00
N ILE A 600 33.70 27.34 -17.30
CA ILE A 600 34.14 28.38 -16.37
C ILE A 600 33.77 29.71 -16.97
N LEU A 601 32.99 30.49 -16.24
CA LEU A 601 32.69 31.85 -16.59
C LEU A 601 33.39 32.77 -15.60
N CYS A 602 34.18 33.73 -16.09
CA CYS A 602 34.84 34.67 -15.20
C CYS A 602 35.07 36.05 -15.82
N HIS A 603 35.01 37.10 -15.00
CA HIS A 603 35.40 38.45 -15.41
C HIS A 603 36.89 38.74 -15.25
N PHE A 604 37.63 37.96 -14.46
CA PHE A 604 39.05 38.17 -14.24
C PHE A 604 39.87 37.45 -15.31
N ARG A 605 40.37 38.23 -16.27
CA ARG A 605 41.06 37.73 -17.47
C ARG A 605 42.31 36.90 -17.14
N LYS A 606 43.14 37.38 -16.20
CA LYS A 606 44.39 36.70 -15.80
C LYS A 606 44.13 35.28 -15.31
N PHE A 607 43.12 35.07 -14.47
CA PHE A 607 42.72 33.74 -14.00
C PHE A 607 42.35 32.77 -15.14
N LEU A 608 41.55 33.22 -16.11
CA LEU A 608 41.21 32.39 -17.26
C LEU A 608 42.42 32.11 -18.16
N CYS A 609 43.32 33.08 -18.35
CA CYS A 609 44.59 32.88 -19.05
C CYS A 609 45.48 31.86 -18.33
N ASP A 610 45.58 31.91 -17.01
CA ASP A 610 46.38 30.97 -16.21
C ASP A 610 45.83 29.53 -16.33
N ILE A 611 44.51 29.37 -16.38
CA ILE A 611 43.89 28.06 -16.66
C ILE A 611 44.20 27.61 -18.10
N TRP A 612 44.10 28.51 -19.07
CA TRP A 612 44.37 28.23 -20.48
C TRP A 612 45.81 27.77 -20.71
N GLU A 613 46.80 28.46 -20.14
CA GLU A 613 48.23 28.15 -20.25
C GLU A 613 48.55 26.72 -19.79
N HIS A 614 47.83 26.25 -18.77
CA HIS A 614 47.99 24.93 -18.19
C HIS A 614 47.00 23.88 -18.72
N SER A 615 46.26 24.20 -19.78
CA SER A 615 45.26 23.33 -20.40
C SER A 615 45.73 22.70 -21.72
N TYR A 616 45.16 21.55 -22.08
CA TYR A 616 45.34 20.96 -23.40
C TYR A 616 44.51 21.75 -24.43
N LYS A 617 45.14 22.67 -25.16
CA LYS A 617 44.50 23.58 -26.14
C LYS A 617 43.54 22.89 -27.12
N ASN A 618 43.89 21.68 -27.57
CA ASN A 618 43.04 20.90 -28.48
C ASN A 618 41.70 20.48 -27.87
N ASN A 619 41.58 20.46 -26.54
CA ASN A 619 40.39 20.09 -25.77
C ASN A 619 39.77 21.29 -25.01
N THR A 620 40.17 22.51 -25.36
CA THR A 620 39.67 23.75 -24.74
C THR A 620 38.95 24.61 -25.77
N THR A 621 37.77 25.11 -25.42
CA THR A 621 37.03 26.13 -26.17
C THR A 621 37.09 27.44 -25.39
N ALA A 622 37.46 28.54 -26.05
CA ALA A 622 37.53 29.87 -25.43
C ALA A 622 36.55 30.83 -26.10
N LEU A 623 35.70 31.45 -25.28
CA LEU A 623 34.62 32.34 -25.71
C LEU A 623 34.67 33.63 -24.91
N LYS A 624 34.10 34.69 -25.48
CA LYS A 624 33.85 35.95 -24.80
C LYS A 624 32.41 36.38 -24.99
N ILE A 625 31.80 36.90 -23.92
CA ILE A 625 30.53 37.62 -24.00
C ILE A 625 30.86 39.11 -24.06
N PHE A 626 30.43 39.76 -25.12
CA PHE A 626 30.71 41.17 -25.39
C PHE A 626 29.42 41.92 -25.69
N ARG A 627 29.49 43.25 -25.61
CA ARG A 627 28.38 44.12 -25.98
C ARG A 627 28.37 44.34 -27.50
N ASP A 628 27.22 44.09 -28.14
CA ASP A 628 26.99 44.40 -29.54
C ASP A 628 26.60 45.88 -29.79
N THR A 629 26.38 46.24 -31.05
CA THR A 629 26.01 47.60 -31.46
C THR A 629 24.66 48.07 -30.91
N ASN A 630 23.78 47.15 -30.53
CA ASN A 630 22.45 47.43 -29.99
C ASN A 630 22.45 47.50 -28.44
N ASN A 631 23.64 47.55 -27.83
CA ASN A 631 23.83 47.51 -26.39
C ASN A 631 23.25 46.24 -25.74
N THR A 632 23.27 45.12 -26.47
CA THR A 632 22.86 43.79 -26.02
C THR A 632 24.07 42.85 -25.97
N SER A 633 23.91 41.69 -25.33
CA SER A 633 24.99 40.71 -25.19
C SER A 633 25.05 39.76 -26.38
N ASN A 634 26.27 39.51 -26.85
CA ASN A 634 26.55 38.55 -27.90
C ASN A 634 27.80 37.70 -27.53
N ILE A 635 27.96 36.53 -28.13
CA ILE A 635 29.03 35.56 -27.83
C ILE A 635 29.92 35.40 -29.06
N ALA A 636 31.24 35.48 -28.88
CA ALA A 636 32.23 35.25 -29.93
C ALA A 636 33.36 34.35 -29.43
N THR A 637 34.18 33.81 -30.35
CA THR A 637 35.46 33.18 -30.01
C THR A 637 36.37 34.18 -29.31
N TRP A 638 37.06 33.71 -28.27
CA TRP A 638 38.04 34.51 -27.54
C TRP A 638 39.45 34.05 -27.88
N ASP A 639 40.24 34.98 -28.41
CA ASP A 639 41.68 34.78 -28.60
C ASP A 639 42.41 34.98 -27.27
N VAL A 640 42.46 33.92 -26.46
CA VAL A 640 43.14 33.93 -25.16
C VAL A 640 44.62 34.25 -25.31
N SER A 641 45.26 33.81 -26.40
CA SER A 641 46.68 34.04 -26.64
C SER A 641 46.97 35.53 -26.79
N SER A 642 46.14 36.29 -27.50
CA SER A 642 46.26 37.76 -27.59
C SER A 642 46.19 38.46 -26.22
N ASP A 643 45.40 37.91 -25.30
CA ASP A 643 45.10 38.47 -24.00
C ASP A 643 46.03 37.96 -22.88
N ALA A 644 46.73 36.85 -23.10
CA ALA A 644 47.79 36.34 -22.23
C ALA A 644 49.11 37.11 -22.42
N PHE A 645 49.31 37.77 -23.56
CA PHE A 645 50.47 38.62 -23.82
C PHE A 645 50.48 39.84 -22.91
N THR A 646 51.63 40.10 -22.28
CA THR A 646 51.84 41.35 -21.57
C THR A 646 51.79 42.54 -22.53
N GLU A 647 51.53 43.75 -22.03
CA GLU A 647 51.63 44.96 -22.87
C GLU A 647 53.01 45.11 -23.52
N TYR A 648 54.05 44.57 -22.90
CA TYR A 648 55.39 44.47 -23.51
C TYR A 648 55.39 43.55 -24.73
N ASP A 649 54.84 42.33 -24.62
CA ASP A 649 54.81 41.37 -25.73
C ASP A 649 53.98 41.88 -26.91
N LYS A 650 52.85 42.57 -26.63
CA LYS A 650 52.02 43.21 -27.66
C LYS A 650 52.79 44.30 -28.41
N ARG A 651 53.41 45.23 -27.67
CA ARG A 651 54.22 46.30 -28.27
C ARG A 651 55.42 45.75 -29.03
N HIS A 652 56.10 44.74 -28.47
CA HIS A 652 57.18 44.05 -29.16
C HIS A 652 56.70 43.34 -30.44
N LYS A 653 55.50 42.76 -30.45
CA LYS A 653 54.89 42.19 -31.66
C LYS A 653 54.58 43.26 -32.70
N ILE A 654 53.99 44.40 -32.31
CA ILE A 654 53.75 45.56 -33.20
C ILE A 654 55.06 45.96 -33.90
N LEU A 655 56.16 46.08 -33.15
CA LEU A 655 57.47 46.40 -33.72
C LEU A 655 57.96 45.33 -34.71
N ARG A 656 57.83 44.04 -34.38
CA ARG A 656 58.26 42.94 -35.28
C ARG A 656 57.42 42.87 -36.55
N ASP A 657 56.11 43.01 -36.44
CA ASP A 657 55.19 42.96 -37.57
C ASP A 657 55.44 44.13 -38.53
N TYR A 658 55.70 45.34 -37.99
CA TYR A 658 56.06 46.53 -38.80
C TYR A 658 57.36 46.35 -39.59
N VAL A 659 58.34 45.60 -39.06
CA VAL A 659 59.58 45.29 -39.81
C VAL A 659 59.33 44.38 -41.01
N VAL A 660 58.34 43.50 -40.91
CA VAL A 660 57.99 42.55 -41.98
C VAL A 660 57.08 43.20 -43.03
N ALA A 661 56.11 44.02 -42.61
CA ALA A 661 55.20 44.74 -43.50
C ALA A 661 54.60 45.99 -42.84
N ASP A 662 54.41 47.07 -43.61
CA ASP A 662 53.76 48.33 -43.19
C ASP A 662 52.24 48.11 -42.98
N THR A 663 51.90 47.41 -41.91
CA THR A 663 50.55 46.91 -41.61
C THR A 663 49.91 47.62 -40.42
N GLN A 664 50.66 48.47 -39.72
CA GLN A 664 50.26 49.12 -38.48
C GLN A 664 50.31 50.64 -38.63
N GLU A 665 49.47 51.35 -37.86
CA GLU A 665 49.51 52.81 -37.85
C GLU A 665 50.84 53.29 -37.27
N LYS A 666 51.58 54.11 -38.05
CA LYS A 666 52.95 54.56 -37.73
C LYS A 666 53.06 55.23 -36.37
N GLN A 667 52.01 55.94 -35.98
CA GLN A 667 51.88 56.59 -34.67
C GLN A 667 51.88 55.58 -33.51
N ILE A 668 51.18 54.46 -33.64
CA ILE A 668 51.15 53.37 -32.65
C ILE A 668 52.51 52.68 -32.55
N VAL A 669 53.18 52.46 -33.70
CA VAL A 669 54.51 51.86 -33.76
C VAL A 669 55.54 52.76 -33.06
N ALA A 670 55.56 54.05 -33.37
CA ALA A 670 56.48 55.02 -32.77
C ALA A 670 56.30 55.14 -31.25
N GLN A 671 55.06 55.20 -30.76
CA GLN A 671 54.73 55.22 -29.33
C GLN A 671 55.09 53.92 -28.60
N SER A 672 55.32 52.83 -29.33
CA SER A 672 55.67 51.53 -28.75
C SER A 672 57.17 51.38 -28.46
N LEU A 673 58.03 52.19 -29.08
CA LEU A 673 59.49 52.10 -28.94
C LEU A 673 59.95 52.31 -27.49
N ARG A 674 59.51 53.40 -26.86
CA ARG A 674 59.95 53.78 -25.51
C ARG A 674 59.49 52.77 -24.44
N PRO A 675 58.20 52.35 -24.37
CA PRO A 675 57.76 51.39 -23.36
C PRO A 675 58.44 50.01 -23.49
N VAL A 676 58.78 49.57 -24.71
CA VAL A 676 59.55 48.34 -24.93
C VAL A 676 60.94 48.49 -24.33
N MET A 677 61.64 49.59 -24.61
CA MET A 677 62.97 49.87 -24.04
C MET A 677 62.94 49.99 -22.51
N GLU A 678 61.99 50.75 -21.96
CA GLU A 678 61.87 50.94 -20.51
C GLU A 678 61.63 49.61 -19.79
N LYS A 679 60.73 48.76 -20.31
CA LYS A 679 60.47 47.45 -19.70
C LYS A 679 61.68 46.52 -19.80
N TYR A 680 62.39 46.53 -20.93
CA TYR A 680 63.62 45.76 -21.10
C TYR A 680 64.70 46.19 -20.09
N LEU A 681 64.92 47.49 -19.93
CA LEU A 681 65.89 48.03 -18.98
C LEU A 681 65.50 47.75 -17.52
N ARG A 682 64.21 47.76 -17.18
CA ARG A 682 63.72 47.34 -15.85
C ARG A 682 64.05 45.88 -15.52
N ILE A 683 64.03 45.02 -16.53
CA ILE A 683 64.35 43.60 -16.37
C ILE A 683 65.86 43.40 -16.29
N THR A 684 66.62 44.13 -17.12
CA THR A 684 68.08 43.95 -17.26
C THR A 684 68.86 44.66 -16.16
N PHE A 685 68.38 45.80 -15.68
CA PHE A 685 69.03 46.66 -14.68
C PHE A 685 68.07 47.01 -13.52
N PRO A 686 67.54 46.02 -12.78
CA PRO A 686 66.49 46.26 -11.77
C PRO A 686 66.92 47.18 -10.63
N GLU A 687 68.21 47.21 -10.29
CA GLU A 687 68.77 48.10 -9.25
C GLU A 687 68.82 49.58 -9.68
N TYR A 688 68.93 49.84 -10.98
CA TYR A 688 69.11 51.19 -11.54
C TYR A 688 67.85 51.68 -12.29
N CYS A 689 66.95 50.78 -12.68
CA CYS A 689 65.71 51.08 -13.38
C CYS A 689 64.51 50.55 -12.58
N ILE A 690 64.19 51.22 -11.47
CA ILE A 690 63.02 50.89 -10.64
C ILE A 690 61.68 51.23 -11.34
N PRO A 691 60.55 50.65 -10.92
CA PRO A 691 59.25 51.00 -11.47
C PRO A 691 58.97 52.51 -11.38
N GLY A 692 58.61 53.13 -12.51
CA GLY A 692 58.39 54.58 -12.61
C GLY A 692 59.57 55.37 -13.19
N THR A 693 60.76 54.77 -13.33
CA THR A 693 61.88 55.42 -14.02
C THR A 693 61.57 55.58 -15.51
N LEU A 694 61.68 56.81 -16.00
CA LEU A 694 61.59 57.17 -17.42
C LEU A 694 62.89 56.84 -18.16
N LEU A 695 62.80 56.52 -19.45
CA LEU A 695 63.95 56.14 -20.27
C LEU A 695 65.13 57.14 -20.20
N GLY A 696 64.83 58.44 -20.27
CA GLY A 696 65.85 59.50 -20.17
C GLY A 696 66.52 59.59 -18.79
N ASN A 697 65.79 59.32 -17.71
CA ASN A 697 66.34 59.34 -16.36
C ASN A 697 67.32 58.18 -16.15
N PHE A 698 66.96 56.99 -16.66
CA PHE A 698 67.88 55.86 -16.66
C PHE A 698 69.15 56.16 -17.48
N TYR A 699 69.01 56.73 -18.68
CA TYR A 699 70.15 57.17 -19.49
C TYR A 699 71.08 58.11 -18.71
N ASN A 700 70.52 59.16 -18.11
CA ASN A 700 71.31 60.15 -17.35
C ASN A 700 72.03 59.51 -16.16
N GLN A 701 71.37 58.56 -15.47
CA GLN A 701 71.97 57.83 -14.37
C GLN A 701 73.11 56.92 -14.85
N ALA A 702 72.91 56.17 -15.93
CA ALA A 702 73.93 55.31 -16.53
C ALA A 702 75.15 56.13 -17.00
N GLU A 703 74.92 57.29 -17.60
CA GLU A 703 75.99 58.20 -18.04
C GLU A 703 76.81 58.75 -16.85
N ASN A 704 76.15 59.16 -15.76
CA ASN A 704 76.82 59.62 -14.54
C ASN A 704 77.63 58.50 -13.85
N LEU A 705 77.11 57.26 -13.88
CA LEU A 705 77.82 56.09 -13.36
C LEU A 705 79.07 55.76 -14.19
N SER A 706 78.97 55.82 -15.52
CA SER A 706 80.12 55.67 -16.42
C SER A 706 81.19 56.74 -16.15
N LYS A 707 80.81 58.03 -16.02
CA LYS A 707 81.73 59.13 -15.68
C LYS A 707 82.43 58.97 -14.32
N SER A 708 81.84 58.21 -13.39
CA SER A 708 82.41 57.93 -12.06
C SER A 708 83.16 56.59 -11.98
N GLY A 709 83.43 55.95 -13.13
CA GLY A 709 84.18 54.69 -13.21
C GLY A 709 83.40 53.45 -12.77
N LYS A 710 82.07 53.54 -12.68
CA LYS A 710 81.16 52.45 -12.31
C LYS A 710 80.19 52.14 -13.45
N GLU A 711 80.72 51.89 -14.64
CA GLU A 711 79.88 51.64 -15.81
C GLU A 711 78.96 50.41 -15.63
N ILE A 712 77.69 50.57 -16.01
CA ILE A 712 76.68 49.49 -15.95
C ILE A 712 76.30 49.00 -17.35
N MET A 713 76.80 49.66 -18.41
CA MET A 713 76.54 49.38 -19.81
C MET A 713 77.74 49.85 -20.63
N ASP A 714 78.14 49.08 -21.64
CA ASP A 714 79.27 49.43 -22.51
C ASP A 714 78.99 50.70 -23.33
N ALA A 715 80.06 51.37 -23.77
CA ALA A 715 79.95 52.65 -24.48
C ALA A 715 79.16 52.57 -25.80
N VAL A 716 79.15 51.42 -26.49
CA VAL A 716 78.42 51.23 -27.75
C VAL A 716 76.93 51.17 -27.45
N SER A 717 76.51 50.33 -26.51
CA SER A 717 75.12 50.23 -26.06
C SER A 717 74.64 51.53 -25.44
N MET A 718 75.50 52.25 -24.71
CA MET A 718 75.15 53.55 -24.14
C MET A 718 74.84 54.60 -25.22
N GLY A 719 75.66 54.65 -26.28
CA GLY A 719 75.42 55.52 -27.43
C GLY A 719 74.14 55.13 -28.21
N GLU A 720 73.89 53.84 -28.35
CA GLU A 720 72.68 53.34 -29.02
C GLU A 720 71.41 53.68 -28.22
N LEU A 721 71.45 53.49 -26.90
CA LEU A 721 70.37 53.87 -25.99
C LEU A 721 70.09 55.38 -26.05
N LYS A 722 71.12 56.23 -26.15
CA LYS A 722 70.95 57.68 -26.32
C LYS A 722 70.13 57.99 -27.59
N ALA A 723 70.57 57.45 -28.72
CA ALA A 723 69.94 57.71 -30.00
C ALA A 723 68.48 57.22 -30.03
N ILE A 724 68.22 56.02 -29.49
CA ILE A 724 66.84 55.49 -29.35
C ILE A 724 66.00 56.40 -28.45
N THR A 725 66.55 56.85 -27.32
CA THR A 725 65.86 57.71 -26.36
C THR A 725 65.47 59.05 -26.99
N ASP A 726 66.40 59.68 -27.71
CA ASP A 726 66.18 60.98 -28.35
C ASP A 726 65.07 60.90 -29.41
N TYR A 727 65.02 59.81 -30.19
CA TYR A 727 63.96 59.61 -31.17
C TYR A 727 62.62 59.26 -30.50
N ALA A 728 62.60 58.29 -29.59
CA ALA A 728 61.37 57.81 -28.98
C ALA A 728 60.67 58.87 -28.10
N ASN A 729 61.42 59.83 -27.54
CA ASN A 729 60.87 60.94 -26.77
C ASN A 729 60.03 61.92 -27.60
N LYS A 730 60.18 61.95 -28.94
CA LYS A 730 59.34 62.78 -29.81
C LYS A 730 57.86 62.35 -29.79
N PHE A 731 57.59 61.10 -29.44
CA PHE A 731 56.25 60.49 -29.53
C PHE A 731 55.60 60.23 -28.16
N HIS A 732 56.06 60.91 -27.10
CA HIS A 732 55.55 60.71 -25.75
C HIS A 732 55.13 62.04 -25.11
N HIS A 733 53.90 62.09 -24.58
CA HIS A 733 53.29 63.30 -24.04
C HIS A 733 54.12 64.00 -22.94
N ASP A 734 54.77 63.25 -22.04
CA ASP A 734 55.63 63.83 -21.01
C ASP A 734 56.90 64.52 -21.55
N THR A 735 57.34 64.19 -22.77
CA THR A 735 58.61 64.71 -23.34
C THR A 735 58.41 65.59 -24.56
N ASN A 736 57.26 65.48 -25.26
CA ASN A 736 56.87 66.35 -26.37
C ASN A 736 55.39 66.71 -26.25
N PRO A 737 55.01 67.96 -25.94
CA PRO A 737 53.63 68.40 -25.93
C PRO A 737 52.91 68.28 -27.29
N ALA A 738 53.65 68.25 -28.40
CA ALA A 738 53.13 68.14 -29.77
C ALA A 738 53.19 66.71 -30.34
N TRP A 739 53.39 65.69 -29.48
CA TRP A 739 53.61 64.28 -29.87
C TRP A 739 52.55 63.67 -30.80
N GLU A 740 51.29 64.14 -30.76
CA GLU A 740 50.21 63.66 -31.64
C GLU A 740 50.36 64.14 -33.09
N THR A 741 51.05 65.26 -33.29
CA THR A 741 51.22 65.93 -34.59
C THR A 741 52.64 65.79 -35.16
N GLU A 742 53.51 65.06 -34.46
CA GLU A 742 54.89 64.82 -34.88
C GLU A 742 54.91 64.08 -36.22
N GLN A 743 55.66 64.59 -37.21
CA GLN A 743 55.75 63.94 -38.51
C GLN A 743 56.59 62.67 -38.44
N ILE A 744 56.03 61.55 -38.89
CA ILE A 744 56.72 60.26 -38.92
C ILE A 744 57.11 59.88 -40.33
N SER A 745 58.41 59.86 -40.60
CA SER A 745 58.98 59.28 -41.82
C SER A 745 59.07 57.75 -41.68
N ASP A 746 58.54 57.02 -42.66
CA ASP A 746 58.55 55.55 -42.67
C ASP A 746 59.96 54.96 -42.59
N SER A 747 60.89 55.48 -43.40
CA SER A 747 62.26 54.99 -43.45
C SER A 747 63.01 55.23 -42.14
N GLU A 748 62.73 56.36 -41.49
CA GLU A 748 63.33 56.71 -40.19
C GLU A 748 62.77 55.82 -39.08
N LEU A 749 61.44 55.68 -39.02
CA LEU A 749 60.77 54.83 -38.05
C LEU A 749 61.22 53.38 -38.17
N LEU A 750 61.24 52.82 -39.38
CA LEU A 750 61.71 51.45 -39.62
C LEU A 750 63.17 51.25 -39.17
N GLY A 751 64.02 52.26 -39.37
CA GLY A 751 65.39 52.27 -38.85
C GLY A 751 65.43 52.16 -37.34
N PHE A 752 64.68 53.00 -36.61
CA PHE A 752 64.64 52.99 -35.15
C PHE A 752 63.93 51.75 -34.57
N VAL A 753 62.93 51.20 -35.25
CA VAL A 753 62.28 49.94 -34.86
C VAL A 753 63.30 48.80 -34.89
N LYS A 754 64.10 48.68 -35.96
CA LYS A 754 65.17 47.67 -36.06
C LYS A 754 66.23 47.86 -34.98
N ARG A 755 66.60 49.11 -34.67
CA ARG A 755 67.54 49.45 -33.60
C ARG A 755 67.04 49.02 -32.23
N VAL A 756 65.79 49.34 -31.88
CA VAL A 756 65.15 48.89 -30.63
C VAL A 756 65.10 47.36 -30.56
N LEU A 757 64.65 46.69 -31.61
CA LEU A 757 64.57 45.22 -31.63
C LEU A 757 65.95 44.56 -31.50
N ASN A 758 66.99 45.13 -32.11
CA ASN A 758 68.36 44.65 -31.96
C ASN A 758 68.89 44.90 -30.53
N PHE A 759 68.62 46.08 -29.97
CA PHE A 759 69.04 46.44 -28.62
C PHE A 759 68.46 45.50 -27.55
N VAL A 760 67.18 45.12 -27.69
CA VAL A 760 66.54 44.20 -26.73
C VAL A 760 66.83 42.72 -27.01
N LYS A 761 67.35 42.38 -28.20
CA LYS A 761 67.70 41.00 -28.59
C LYS A 761 69.13 40.63 -28.19
N HIS A 762 70.06 41.57 -28.28
CA HIS A 762 71.42 41.40 -27.82
C HIS A 762 71.48 41.93 -26.38
N GLY A 763 71.26 41.03 -25.43
CA GLY A 763 71.59 41.28 -24.03
C GLY A 763 73.00 41.87 -23.95
N THR A 764 73.13 43.06 -23.38
CA THR A 764 74.41 43.58 -22.90
C THR A 764 74.95 42.56 -21.91
N ILE A 765 75.86 41.71 -22.37
CA ILE A 765 76.75 40.93 -21.51
C ILE A 765 78.03 41.73 -21.39
#